data_AF-A7SHN8-F1
#
_entry.id   AF-A7SHN8-F1
#
_cell.length_a   1.000
_cell.length_b   1.000
_cell.length_c   1.000
_cell.angle_alpha   90.00
_cell.angle_beta   90.00
_cell.angle_gamma   90.00
#
_symmetry.space_group_name_H-M   'P 1'
#
loop_
_entity.id
_entity.type
_entity.pdbx_description
1 polymer ?
#
loop_
_entity_poly.entity_id
_entity_poly.type
_entity_poly.pdbx_seq_one_letter_code
_entity_poly.pdbx_strand_id
1 'polypeptide(L)'
;MVSMAGLGAKASSWNGYFTEYRGASWSIGGDGTLSQAVTLPNILKIYNKNLKGFSSSKIDWSLNMATTMAPIDLSPPRSTLTADHLARRPFRMWLPAMASCCCAWKLSVFFISFLFGGSDAVLPVNATSVKVGFILEDPKVENHDASEVVLDGSHINSNLHLVCFIEPRLPQGTDYEIHKNDLVKWEKITYTHQAADSIRYWSNDRTKTAISYNTSFHMIGTYGCYYGTLNKTINVKVENLNVALKLHPPTNFSEVQKYIMHMRDLTSIPGWGTSQQLLQGKGVDESCEVTPSSTAPPIDMSVHLLHASDVTVIGALGDTFTAGLGAKASSWNGYFTEYRGASWSIGGDGTLSQAVTLPNILKIYNKNLKGFSSSKIDWSLNMATTMAPIEELETQVKKLISEMTSGNGLYINFKDDWKVVTLHIGSFDLCHVCLDKERYGPSAMIKHLMRSLNLLKSKVPRLFVNLVLPIDVSNLDSVFSTRPHCKILGWNACPCMADGDVASKHVVASAAATYKKLVLELINSGIYDVSDKFAVVIQPFMFRGPRNKEGGLVAEFFGPDCIHLNTLGHASAATALWNNMLEPVGNKSDVWLTKASLKCPTQARPYFATKTNSHVVTGMLTDDEEDSSLGMPTGAAVAIAVVLGAVVIGIMLFVWKSRNSRPRNEVIRLIPTSHARPRI
;
A
#
# COMPACT_ATOMS: atom_id res chain seq x y z
N MET A 1 -0.01 -22.17 -15.45
CA MET A 1 -1.15 -23.03 -15.04
C MET A 1 -1.03 -24.39 -15.73
N VAL A 2 -0.14 -25.28 -15.29
CA VAL A 2 -0.09 -26.68 -15.75
C VAL A 2 0.35 -27.53 -14.55
N SER A 3 -0.57 -27.82 -13.61
CA SER A 3 -0.40 -28.90 -12.62
C SER A 3 -1.68 -29.27 -11.84
N MET A 4 -2.87 -28.87 -12.30
CA MET A 4 -4.13 -29.24 -11.61
C MET A 4 -4.79 -30.51 -12.16
N ALA A 5 -4.38 -30.95 -13.35
CA ALA A 5 -4.90 -32.11 -14.05
C ALA A 5 -3.82 -33.19 -14.09
N GLY A 6 -4.06 -34.35 -13.48
CA GLY A 6 -3.12 -35.48 -13.42
C GLY A 6 -2.88 -36.16 -14.78
N LEU A 7 -2.25 -35.45 -15.71
CA LEU A 7 -1.86 -35.94 -17.03
C LEU A 7 -0.79 -37.03 -16.89
N GLY A 8 -1.03 -38.19 -17.53
CA GLY A 8 -0.07 -39.30 -17.55
C GLY A 8 0.11 -40.05 -16.23
N ALA A 9 -0.68 -39.74 -15.18
CA ALA A 9 -0.50 -40.27 -13.83
C ALA A 9 -0.57 -41.81 -13.70
N LYS A 10 -1.01 -42.53 -14.74
CA LYS A 10 -1.06 -44.00 -14.82
C LYS A 10 -0.47 -44.57 -16.13
N ALA A 11 0.35 -43.80 -16.85
CA ALA A 11 0.84 -44.21 -18.16
C ALA A 11 1.95 -45.29 -18.05
N SER A 12 1.71 -46.47 -18.60
CA SER A 12 2.72 -47.53 -18.83
C SER A 12 3.19 -47.60 -20.30
N SER A 13 2.67 -46.73 -21.16
CA SER A 13 3.02 -46.59 -22.58
C SER A 13 2.80 -45.16 -23.08
N TRP A 14 3.41 -44.81 -24.21
CA TRP A 14 3.36 -43.46 -24.80
C TRP A 14 1.93 -42.96 -25.11
N ASN A 15 1.00 -43.85 -25.47
CA ASN A 15 -0.40 -43.46 -25.70
C ASN A 15 -1.12 -43.02 -24.42
N GLY A 16 -0.66 -43.44 -23.23
CA GLY A 16 -1.26 -43.07 -21.94
C GLY A 16 -0.89 -41.67 -21.43
N TYR A 17 0.10 -41.01 -22.04
CA TYR A 17 0.55 -39.68 -21.63
C TYR A 17 -0.47 -38.57 -21.94
N PHE A 18 -1.33 -38.77 -22.95
CA PHE A 18 -2.35 -37.81 -23.37
C PHE A 18 -3.70 -38.02 -22.65
N THR A 19 -3.76 -38.95 -21.70
CA THR A 19 -4.97 -39.20 -20.90
C THR A 19 -4.95 -38.39 -19.61
N GLU A 20 -6.03 -37.66 -19.36
CA GLU A 20 -6.19 -36.83 -18.16
C GLU A 20 -6.91 -37.63 -17.06
N TYR A 21 -6.22 -37.86 -15.93
CA TYR A 21 -6.77 -38.56 -14.77
C TYR A 21 -7.08 -37.57 -13.64
N ARG A 22 -8.23 -36.91 -13.72
CA ARG A 22 -8.63 -35.89 -12.73
C ARG A 22 -8.82 -36.47 -11.33
N GLY A 23 -9.30 -37.71 -11.25
CA GLY A 23 -9.45 -38.40 -9.97
C GLY A 23 -8.14 -38.85 -9.31
N ALA A 24 -7.00 -38.75 -10.00
CA ALA A 24 -5.67 -38.98 -9.45
C ALA A 24 -4.90 -37.68 -9.13
N SER A 25 -5.53 -36.51 -9.28
CA SER A 25 -4.92 -35.23 -8.92
C SER A 25 -4.68 -35.16 -7.41
N TRP A 26 -3.46 -34.79 -7.00
CA TRP A 26 -3.08 -34.77 -5.59
C TRP A 26 -3.94 -33.81 -4.75
N SER A 27 -4.43 -32.72 -5.32
CA SER A 27 -5.17 -31.68 -4.60
C SER A 27 -6.69 -31.90 -4.58
N ILE A 28 -7.27 -32.47 -5.64
CA ILE A 28 -8.73 -32.59 -5.80
C ILE A 28 -9.23 -33.97 -6.26
N GLY A 29 -8.35 -34.92 -6.57
CA GLY A 29 -8.72 -36.25 -7.05
C GLY A 29 -9.17 -37.17 -5.91
N GLY A 30 -10.29 -37.85 -6.07
CA GLY A 30 -10.81 -38.77 -5.04
C GLY A 30 -11.08 -40.19 -5.55
N ASP A 31 -10.37 -40.63 -6.60
CA ASP A 31 -10.49 -42.00 -7.08
C ASP A 31 -9.75 -42.97 -6.15
N GLY A 32 -10.39 -44.10 -5.83
CA GLY A 32 -9.82 -45.17 -5.01
C GLY A 32 -9.73 -44.87 -3.51
N THR A 33 -9.03 -45.74 -2.79
CA THR A 33 -8.70 -45.60 -1.37
C THR A 33 -7.35 -44.89 -1.18
N LEU A 34 -7.02 -44.47 0.04
CA LEU A 34 -5.71 -43.86 0.34
C LEU A 34 -4.54 -44.78 -0.06
N SER A 35 -4.70 -46.10 0.07
CA SER A 35 -3.69 -47.08 -0.35
C SER A 35 -3.53 -47.20 -1.86
N GLN A 36 -4.51 -46.75 -2.65
CA GLN A 36 -4.49 -46.80 -4.11
C GLN A 36 -4.01 -45.48 -4.72
N ALA A 37 -4.31 -44.34 -4.08
CA ALA A 37 -3.86 -43.02 -4.49
C ALA A 37 -3.79 -42.07 -3.30
N VAL A 38 -2.60 -41.55 -3.02
CA VAL A 38 -2.35 -40.59 -1.94
C VAL A 38 -2.71 -39.18 -2.41
N THR A 39 -4.00 -38.87 -2.33
CA THR A 39 -4.56 -37.55 -2.67
C THR A 39 -5.18 -36.91 -1.44
N LEU A 40 -5.22 -35.57 -1.42
CA LEU A 40 -5.80 -34.81 -0.33
C LEU A 40 -7.27 -35.24 -0.03
N PRO A 41 -8.15 -35.44 -1.03
CA PRO A 41 -9.48 -35.99 -0.76
C PRO A 41 -9.48 -37.41 -0.17
N ASN A 42 -8.58 -38.31 -0.58
CA ASN A 42 -8.52 -39.68 -0.03
C ASN A 42 -7.96 -39.71 1.40
N ILE A 43 -7.07 -38.77 1.75
CA ILE A 43 -6.65 -38.52 3.15
C ILE A 43 -7.83 -38.01 3.97
N LEU A 44 -8.56 -37.01 3.46
CA LEU A 44 -9.68 -36.40 4.18
C LEU A 44 -10.87 -37.34 4.35
N LYS A 45 -11.09 -38.30 3.43
CA LYS A 45 -12.12 -39.35 3.55
C LYS A 45 -11.91 -40.28 4.75
N ILE A 46 -10.70 -40.38 5.30
CA ILE A 46 -10.44 -41.14 6.54
C ILE A 46 -11.16 -40.50 7.71
N TYR A 47 -11.20 -39.18 7.75
CA TYR A 47 -11.77 -38.39 8.85
C TYR A 47 -13.23 -37.99 8.57
N ASN A 48 -13.63 -37.92 7.30
CA ASN A 48 -15.00 -37.65 6.88
C ASN A 48 -15.40 -38.53 5.68
N LYS A 49 -16.02 -39.67 5.96
CA LYS A 49 -16.48 -40.64 4.93
C LYS A 49 -17.49 -40.05 3.94
N ASN A 50 -18.13 -38.92 4.27
CA ASN A 50 -19.15 -38.27 3.45
C ASN A 50 -18.63 -37.03 2.69
N LEU A 51 -17.31 -36.86 2.57
CA LEU A 51 -16.68 -35.76 1.85
C LEU A 51 -17.26 -35.62 0.43
N LYS A 52 -17.66 -34.42 0.01
CA LYS A 52 -18.17 -34.11 -1.34
C LYS A 52 -17.27 -33.06 -2.01
N GLY A 53 -17.37 -32.92 -3.33
CA GLY A 53 -16.65 -31.89 -4.09
C GLY A 53 -15.25 -32.28 -4.59
N PHE A 54 -14.87 -33.56 -4.49
CA PHE A 54 -13.68 -34.11 -5.14
C PHE A 54 -13.99 -34.58 -6.57
N SER A 55 -12.97 -34.62 -7.43
CA SER A 55 -13.09 -35.03 -8.83
C SER A 55 -12.96 -36.55 -8.97
N SER A 56 -13.80 -37.16 -9.82
CA SER A 56 -13.74 -38.57 -10.21
C SER A 56 -14.14 -38.75 -11.68
N SER A 57 -13.16 -39.01 -12.57
CA SER A 57 -13.37 -39.44 -13.97
C SER A 57 -12.06 -39.54 -14.76
N LYS A 58 -12.10 -40.31 -15.86
CA LYS A 58 -11.07 -40.44 -16.91
C LYS A 58 -11.55 -39.71 -18.17
N ILE A 59 -10.69 -38.90 -18.80
CA ILE A 59 -10.96 -38.32 -20.13
C ILE A 59 -9.84 -38.76 -21.08
N ASP A 60 -10.23 -39.45 -22.16
CA ASP A 60 -9.33 -39.96 -23.19
C ASP A 60 -9.40 -39.07 -24.44
N TRP A 61 -8.28 -38.48 -24.83
CA TRP A 61 -8.20 -37.53 -25.95
C TRP A 61 -7.73 -38.18 -27.27
N SER A 62 -7.54 -39.51 -27.29
CA SER A 62 -6.98 -40.23 -28.44
C SER A 62 -7.94 -40.40 -29.64
N LEU A 63 -9.22 -40.03 -29.53
CA LEU A 63 -10.23 -40.27 -30.59
C LEU A 63 -10.53 -39.08 -31.53
N ASN A 64 -9.87 -37.92 -31.38
CA ASN A 64 -10.16 -36.73 -32.19
C ASN A 64 -9.05 -36.34 -33.20
N MET A 65 -8.05 -37.18 -33.42
CA MET A 65 -6.96 -36.91 -34.39
C MET A 65 -6.99 -37.78 -35.66
N ALA A 66 -7.96 -38.68 -35.85
CA ALA A 66 -7.92 -39.68 -36.92
C ALA A 66 -8.81 -39.43 -38.16
N THR A 67 -9.45 -38.27 -38.33
CA THR A 67 -10.39 -38.05 -39.46
C THR A 67 -10.10 -36.84 -40.37
N THR A 68 -8.89 -36.27 -40.38
CA THR A 68 -8.51 -35.23 -41.36
C THR A 68 -7.11 -35.40 -41.94
N MET A 69 -6.82 -36.54 -42.56
CA MET A 69 -5.76 -36.65 -43.56
C MET A 69 -6.18 -37.60 -44.68
N ALA A 70 -6.75 -37.05 -45.75
CA ALA A 70 -6.78 -37.67 -47.08
C ALA A 70 -5.89 -36.81 -47.99
N PRO A 71 -5.04 -37.40 -48.85
CA PRO A 71 -4.04 -36.66 -49.61
C PRO A 71 -4.67 -35.96 -50.83
N ILE A 72 -4.32 -34.69 -51.05
CA ILE A 72 -4.67 -33.96 -52.29
C ILE A 72 -3.40 -33.82 -53.14
N ASP A 73 -3.52 -34.35 -54.34
CA ASP A 73 -2.58 -34.32 -55.46
C ASP A 73 -2.39 -32.90 -56.02
N LEU A 74 -1.15 -32.58 -56.42
CA LEU A 74 -0.74 -31.28 -56.95
C LEU A 74 -0.78 -31.29 -58.49
N SER A 75 -1.87 -30.80 -59.08
CA SER A 75 -1.84 -30.27 -60.45
C SER A 75 -3.01 -29.29 -60.72
N PRO A 76 -2.80 -28.16 -61.42
CA PRO A 76 -3.85 -27.20 -61.79
C PRO A 76 -4.40 -27.51 -63.21
N PRO A 77 -5.43 -26.83 -63.81
CA PRO A 77 -6.04 -25.53 -63.48
C PRO A 77 -7.58 -25.36 -63.79
N ARG A 78 -8.06 -24.09 -63.73
CA ARG A 78 -9.23 -23.45 -64.44
C ARG A 78 -10.65 -23.82 -63.95
N SER A 79 -11.69 -22.97 -63.98
CA SER A 79 -11.93 -21.53 -64.22
C SER A 79 -13.44 -21.25 -63.97
N THR A 80 -13.81 -19.98 -63.71
CA THR A 80 -15.10 -19.30 -64.05
C THR A 80 -16.41 -19.72 -63.32
N LEU A 81 -17.01 -18.85 -62.47
CA LEU A 81 -18.08 -17.84 -62.73
C LEU A 81 -19.45 -18.49 -63.08
N THR A 82 -20.61 -18.25 -62.44
CA THR A 82 -21.42 -17.02 -62.18
C THR A 82 -22.56 -17.36 -61.16
N ALA A 83 -22.96 -16.51 -60.20
CA ALA A 83 -24.00 -15.43 -60.17
C ALA A 83 -25.49 -15.83 -59.91
N ASP A 84 -26.08 -15.11 -58.93
CA ASP A 84 -27.45 -14.57 -58.80
C ASP A 84 -28.62 -15.22 -57.98
N HIS A 85 -29.05 -14.40 -56.99
CA HIS A 85 -30.40 -13.87 -56.69
C HIS A 85 -31.45 -14.50 -55.74
N LEU A 86 -31.86 -13.63 -54.78
CA LEU A 86 -33.23 -13.19 -54.39
C LEU A 86 -34.05 -13.87 -53.25
N ALA A 87 -34.32 -13.03 -52.23
CA ALA A 87 -35.66 -12.58 -51.75
C ALA A 87 -36.31 -13.12 -50.43
N ARG A 88 -36.50 -12.15 -49.50
CA ARG A 88 -37.71 -11.78 -48.70
C ARG A 88 -38.19 -12.62 -47.47
N ARG A 89 -37.88 -12.08 -46.26
CA ARG A 89 -38.69 -11.70 -45.03
C ARG A 89 -40.08 -12.36 -44.74
N PRO A 90 -40.66 -12.21 -43.51
CA PRO A 90 -40.13 -12.19 -42.11
C PRO A 90 -41.02 -13.00 -41.09
N PHE A 91 -40.64 -13.15 -39.82
CA PHE A 91 -41.51 -13.01 -38.60
C PHE A 91 -40.70 -13.29 -37.31
N ARG A 92 -41.00 -12.58 -36.21
CA ARG A 92 -40.27 -12.53 -34.93
C ARG A 92 -41.29 -12.52 -33.77
N MET A 93 -41.14 -13.37 -32.75
CA MET A 93 -41.20 -13.02 -31.30
C MET A 93 -41.01 -14.25 -30.37
N TRP A 94 -39.99 -14.14 -29.49
CA TRP A 94 -39.83 -14.54 -28.06
C TRP A 94 -39.55 -16.00 -27.59
N LEU A 95 -38.24 -16.26 -27.34
CA LEU A 95 -37.48 -16.88 -26.19
C LEU A 95 -37.82 -18.31 -25.66
N PRO A 96 -36.89 -19.05 -25.00
CA PRO A 96 -35.40 -18.99 -24.95
C PRO A 96 -34.72 -20.38 -25.20
N ALA A 97 -33.53 -20.45 -25.81
CA ALA A 97 -32.75 -21.70 -25.88
C ALA A 97 -31.24 -21.49 -26.04
N MET A 98 -30.51 -22.53 -25.65
CA MET A 98 -29.08 -22.68 -25.45
C MET A 98 -28.19 -22.42 -26.69
N ALA A 99 -26.93 -22.09 -26.38
CA ALA A 99 -25.67 -22.49 -27.03
C ALA A 99 -25.49 -22.33 -28.55
N SER A 100 -24.38 -21.67 -28.94
CA SER A 100 -23.22 -22.33 -29.57
C SER A 100 -22.51 -21.45 -30.61
N CYS A 101 -21.20 -21.69 -30.71
CA CYS A 101 -20.32 -21.45 -31.86
C CYS A 101 -20.11 -20.01 -32.35
N CYS A 102 -19.15 -19.32 -31.75
CA CYS A 102 -18.16 -18.52 -32.50
C CYS A 102 -16.97 -18.14 -31.61
N CYS A 103 -16.03 -19.07 -31.41
CA CYS A 103 -14.65 -18.72 -31.00
C CYS A 103 -13.61 -19.82 -31.29
N ALA A 104 -13.92 -20.81 -32.15
CA ALA A 104 -13.02 -21.93 -32.41
C ALA A 104 -11.95 -21.67 -33.50
N TRP A 105 -11.88 -20.46 -34.08
CA TRP A 105 -10.95 -20.17 -35.19
C TRP A 105 -9.74 -19.28 -34.81
N LYS A 106 -9.71 -18.71 -33.60
CA LYS A 106 -8.53 -17.97 -33.09
C LYS A 106 -7.58 -18.82 -32.24
N LEU A 107 -7.95 -20.07 -31.93
CA LEU A 107 -7.13 -21.00 -31.14
C LEU A 107 -6.20 -21.88 -31.99
N SER A 108 -6.50 -22.10 -33.28
CA SER A 108 -5.70 -23.00 -34.12
C SER A 108 -4.35 -22.41 -34.56
N VAL A 109 -4.22 -21.08 -34.60
CA VAL A 109 -2.92 -20.41 -34.84
C VAL A 109 -2.06 -20.36 -33.57
N PHE A 110 -2.67 -20.52 -32.38
CA PHE A 110 -1.96 -20.55 -31.10
C PHE A 110 -1.36 -21.93 -30.75
N PHE A 111 -1.83 -23.01 -31.39
CA PHE A 111 -1.39 -24.38 -31.07
C PHE A 111 -0.23 -24.91 -31.93
N ILE A 112 0.02 -24.35 -33.12
CA ILE A 112 1.18 -24.76 -33.94
C ILE A 112 2.50 -24.22 -33.37
N SER A 113 2.48 -23.13 -32.61
CA SER A 113 3.68 -22.59 -31.93
C SER A 113 4.09 -23.37 -30.68
N PHE A 114 3.25 -24.27 -30.16
CA PHE A 114 3.57 -25.06 -28.95
C PHE A 114 4.11 -26.47 -29.23
N LEU A 115 4.03 -26.96 -30.47
CA LEU A 115 4.64 -28.25 -30.86
C LEU A 115 6.05 -28.12 -31.45
N PHE A 116 6.51 -26.88 -31.70
CA PHE A 116 7.91 -26.55 -31.95
C PHE A 116 8.48 -25.65 -30.84
N GLY A 117 7.96 -25.75 -29.62
CA GLY A 117 8.64 -25.27 -28.44
C GLY A 117 9.86 -26.15 -28.21
N GLY A 118 10.99 -25.76 -28.79
CA GLY A 118 12.28 -26.33 -28.46
C GLY A 118 12.41 -26.34 -26.95
N SER A 119 12.82 -27.48 -26.40
CA SER A 119 13.46 -27.50 -25.10
C SER A 119 14.53 -26.41 -25.13
N ASP A 120 14.38 -25.34 -24.35
CA ASP A 120 15.51 -24.46 -24.02
C ASP A 120 16.51 -25.33 -23.26
N ALA A 121 17.37 -26.01 -24.02
CA ALA A 121 18.54 -26.66 -23.49
C ALA A 121 19.39 -25.53 -22.91
N VAL A 122 19.32 -25.34 -21.58
CA VAL A 122 20.18 -24.41 -20.88
C VAL A 122 21.61 -24.81 -21.22
N LEU A 123 22.27 -24.00 -22.05
CA LEU A 123 23.62 -24.28 -22.51
C LEU A 123 24.51 -24.44 -21.26
N PRO A 124 25.15 -25.60 -21.07
CA PRO A 124 25.89 -25.86 -19.85
C PRO A 124 27.12 -24.96 -19.77
N VAL A 125 27.27 -24.27 -18.64
CA VAL A 125 28.46 -23.50 -18.31
C VAL A 125 29.09 -24.06 -17.05
N ASN A 126 30.35 -24.49 -17.13
CA ASN A 126 31.09 -25.05 -16.00
C ASN A 126 31.94 -23.96 -15.33
N ALA A 127 31.25 -22.96 -14.77
CA ALA A 127 31.88 -21.79 -14.16
C ALA A 127 32.74 -22.18 -12.94
N THR A 128 34.01 -21.80 -12.95
CA THR A 128 34.95 -22.02 -11.83
C THR A 128 35.33 -20.71 -11.12
N SER A 129 35.28 -19.57 -11.83
CA SER A 129 35.60 -18.26 -11.27
C SER A 129 34.77 -17.14 -11.90
N VAL A 130 34.41 -16.17 -11.07
CA VAL A 130 33.86 -14.87 -11.49
C VAL A 130 34.57 -13.80 -10.66
N LYS A 131 35.08 -12.77 -11.35
CA LYS A 131 35.60 -11.55 -10.72
C LYS A 131 34.96 -10.33 -11.35
N VAL A 132 34.93 -9.25 -10.59
CA VAL A 132 34.44 -7.95 -11.07
C VAL A 132 35.50 -6.89 -10.82
N GLY A 133 35.51 -5.90 -11.70
CA GLY A 133 36.40 -4.76 -11.64
C GLY A 133 35.79 -3.57 -12.38
N PHE A 134 36.57 -2.52 -12.53
CA PHE A 134 36.15 -1.31 -13.22
C PHE A 134 37.28 -0.65 -14.00
N ILE A 135 36.89 0.18 -14.96
CA ILE A 135 37.75 1.12 -15.69
C ILE A 135 37.00 2.46 -15.75
N LEU A 136 37.63 3.52 -15.23
CA LEU A 136 37.28 4.91 -15.48
C LEU A 136 38.22 5.43 -16.57
N GLU A 137 37.71 6.14 -17.56
CA GLU A 137 38.47 6.57 -18.73
C GLU A 137 39.24 7.89 -18.53
N ASP A 138 38.67 8.87 -17.81
CA ASP A 138 39.25 10.22 -17.71
C ASP A 138 39.08 10.84 -16.30
N PRO A 139 40.17 10.96 -15.51
CA PRO A 139 41.47 10.35 -15.75
C PRO A 139 41.39 8.82 -15.70
N LYS A 140 42.31 8.14 -16.41
CA LYS A 140 42.26 6.67 -16.48
C LYS A 140 42.59 6.04 -15.12
N VAL A 141 41.63 5.31 -14.55
CA VAL A 141 41.80 4.51 -13.31
C VAL A 141 41.15 3.15 -13.51
N GLU A 142 41.87 2.06 -13.27
CA GLU A 142 41.34 0.71 -13.41
C GLU A 142 41.72 -0.20 -12.25
N ASN A 143 40.82 -1.11 -11.89
CA ASN A 143 41.08 -2.18 -10.95
C ASN A 143 40.28 -3.42 -11.37
N HIS A 144 40.97 -4.55 -11.58
CA HIS A 144 40.37 -5.76 -12.14
C HIS A 144 39.84 -6.74 -11.08
N ASP A 145 40.02 -6.44 -9.79
CA ASP A 145 39.51 -7.24 -8.67
C ASP A 145 39.06 -6.29 -7.55
N ALA A 146 37.88 -5.68 -7.74
CA ALA A 146 37.34 -4.65 -6.86
C ALA A 146 35.85 -4.88 -6.60
N SER A 147 35.44 -4.76 -5.34
CA SER A 147 34.03 -4.80 -4.93
C SER A 147 33.38 -3.41 -4.86
N GLU A 148 34.15 -2.34 -5.07
CA GLU A 148 33.65 -0.97 -5.15
C GLU A 148 34.45 -0.11 -6.14
N VAL A 149 33.75 0.85 -6.74
CA VAL A 149 34.31 1.99 -7.45
C VAL A 149 33.72 3.26 -6.85
N VAL A 150 34.57 4.26 -6.60
CA VAL A 150 34.17 5.52 -5.99
C VAL A 150 34.39 6.64 -7.00
N LEU A 151 33.32 7.37 -7.29
CA LEU A 151 33.33 8.51 -8.19
C LEU A 151 33.65 9.75 -7.38
N ASP A 152 34.82 10.32 -7.63
CA ASP A 152 35.24 11.60 -7.08
C ASP A 152 34.93 12.75 -8.06
N GLY A 153 35.32 13.96 -7.68
CA GLY A 153 35.07 15.16 -8.48
C GLY A 153 35.75 15.19 -9.85
N SER A 154 36.82 14.41 -10.06
CA SER A 154 37.53 14.35 -11.34
C SER A 154 36.85 13.46 -12.38
N HIS A 155 36.04 12.49 -11.93
CA HIS A 155 35.42 11.50 -12.80
C HIS A 155 33.97 11.81 -13.19
N ILE A 156 33.42 12.99 -12.82
CA ILE A 156 32.02 13.37 -13.09
C ILE A 156 31.66 13.34 -14.58
N ASN A 157 32.63 13.55 -15.46
CA ASN A 157 32.45 13.51 -16.92
C ASN A 157 33.15 12.29 -17.57
N SER A 158 33.59 11.31 -16.78
CA SER A 158 34.24 10.09 -17.28
C SER A 158 33.21 9.07 -17.75
N ASN A 159 33.63 8.14 -18.60
CA ASN A 159 32.91 6.88 -18.76
C ASN A 159 33.38 5.87 -17.71
N LEU A 160 32.44 5.07 -17.21
CA LEU A 160 32.67 3.98 -16.29
C LEU A 160 32.35 2.65 -17.00
N HIS A 161 33.32 1.75 -17.02
CA HIS A 161 33.13 0.38 -17.46
C HIS A 161 33.19 -0.53 -16.24
N LEU A 162 32.12 -1.27 -15.96
CA LEU A 162 32.15 -2.36 -15.01
C LEU A 162 32.48 -3.64 -15.77
N VAL A 163 33.57 -4.30 -15.38
CA VAL A 163 34.13 -5.44 -16.11
C VAL A 163 33.93 -6.70 -15.28
N CYS A 164 33.44 -7.74 -15.93
CA CYS A 164 33.29 -9.07 -15.37
C CYS A 164 34.27 -10.02 -16.06
N PHE A 165 35.07 -10.70 -15.26
CA PHE A 165 36.06 -11.68 -15.69
C PHE A 165 35.53 -13.07 -15.32
N ILE A 166 35.53 -13.99 -16.27
CA ILE A 166 34.98 -15.34 -16.10
C ILE A 166 36.04 -16.39 -16.39
N GLU A 167 35.99 -17.48 -15.62
CA GLU A 167 36.75 -18.69 -15.91
C GLU A 167 35.87 -19.94 -15.75
N PRO A 168 35.99 -20.94 -16.64
CA PRO A 168 36.73 -20.89 -17.91
C PRO A 168 36.09 -19.90 -18.90
N ARG A 169 36.78 -19.59 -20.01
CA ARG A 169 36.21 -18.74 -21.07
C ARG A 169 34.88 -19.29 -21.57
N LEU A 170 33.97 -18.42 -21.99
CA LEU A 170 32.69 -18.86 -22.56
C LEU A 170 32.95 -19.69 -23.84
N PRO A 171 32.33 -20.88 -24.02
CA PRO A 171 32.52 -21.68 -25.21
C PRO A 171 32.18 -20.93 -26.50
N GLN A 172 32.88 -21.26 -27.58
CA GLN A 172 32.61 -20.71 -28.90
C GLN A 172 31.62 -21.61 -29.64
N GLY A 173 30.64 -21.01 -30.31
CA GLY A 173 29.59 -21.69 -31.07
C GLY A 173 28.43 -20.74 -31.33
N THR A 174 27.62 -21.01 -32.35
CA THR A 174 26.48 -20.13 -32.71
C THR A 174 25.51 -19.94 -31.54
N ASP A 175 25.22 -21.01 -30.80
CA ASP A 175 24.24 -20.97 -29.71
C ASP A 175 24.80 -20.22 -28.49
N TYR A 176 26.06 -20.45 -28.15
CA TYR A 176 26.74 -19.67 -27.10
C TYR A 176 26.89 -18.20 -27.49
N GLU A 177 27.05 -17.89 -28.78
CA GLU A 177 27.13 -16.51 -29.25
C GLU A 177 25.80 -15.76 -29.11
N ILE A 178 24.70 -16.43 -29.47
CA ILE A 178 23.33 -15.90 -29.35
C ILE A 178 22.99 -15.66 -27.87
N HIS A 179 23.34 -16.61 -27.01
CA HIS A 179 22.95 -16.61 -25.59
C HIS A 179 24.03 -16.10 -24.63
N LYS A 180 25.17 -15.58 -25.10
CA LYS A 180 26.29 -15.16 -24.23
C LYS A 180 25.89 -14.20 -23.11
N ASN A 181 24.92 -13.31 -23.35
CA ASN A 181 24.44 -12.34 -22.37
C ASN A 181 23.49 -12.96 -21.34
N ASP A 182 22.82 -14.06 -21.70
CA ASP A 182 22.00 -14.86 -20.80
C ASP A 182 22.86 -15.81 -19.96
N LEU A 183 24.02 -16.22 -20.50
CA LEU A 183 24.97 -17.09 -19.81
C LEU A 183 25.87 -16.34 -18.83
N VAL A 184 26.22 -15.09 -19.15
CA VAL A 184 26.94 -14.18 -18.25
C VAL A 184 26.11 -12.91 -18.05
N LYS A 185 25.33 -12.89 -16.98
CA LYS A 185 24.34 -11.85 -16.73
C LYS A 185 24.94 -10.72 -15.93
N TRP A 186 24.54 -9.50 -16.28
CA TRP A 186 24.71 -8.34 -15.41
C TRP A 186 23.34 -7.92 -14.94
N GLU A 187 23.20 -7.81 -13.63
CA GLU A 187 21.98 -7.32 -13.00
C GLU A 187 22.32 -6.12 -12.14
N LYS A 188 21.47 -5.11 -12.20
CA LYS A 188 21.45 -4.08 -11.18
C LYS A 188 20.63 -4.61 -10.01
N ILE A 189 21.28 -4.76 -8.87
CA ILE A 189 20.64 -5.28 -7.66
C ILE A 189 19.78 -4.17 -7.08
N THR A 190 18.46 -4.32 -7.23
CA THR A 190 17.44 -3.53 -6.52
C THR A 190 16.52 -4.50 -5.78
N TYR A 191 15.44 -4.01 -5.15
CA TYR A 191 14.41 -4.89 -4.56
C TYR A 191 13.82 -5.90 -5.55
N THR A 192 13.85 -5.57 -6.84
CA THR A 192 13.66 -6.53 -7.93
C THR A 192 14.98 -6.62 -8.70
N HIS A 193 15.55 -7.80 -8.83
CA HIS A 193 16.73 -7.97 -9.68
C HIS A 193 16.34 -7.57 -11.11
N GLN A 194 16.97 -6.53 -11.64
CA GLN A 194 16.68 -6.01 -12.98
C GLN A 194 17.92 -6.17 -13.83
N ALA A 195 17.74 -6.57 -15.10
CA ALA A 195 18.82 -6.57 -16.06
C ALA A 195 19.47 -5.19 -16.11
N ALA A 196 20.80 -5.13 -16.13
CA ALA A 196 21.51 -3.87 -16.17
C ALA A 196 21.32 -3.19 -17.54
N ASP A 197 20.53 -2.11 -17.57
CA ASP A 197 20.29 -1.31 -18.79
C ASP A 197 21.55 -0.50 -19.12
N SER A 198 22.36 -0.99 -20.06
CA SER A 198 23.68 -0.43 -20.41
C SER A 198 24.24 -1.03 -21.69
N ILE A 199 25.21 -0.34 -22.29
CA ILE A 199 25.92 -0.86 -23.46
C ILE A 199 26.87 -1.97 -23.00
N ARG A 200 26.71 -3.15 -23.59
CA ARG A 200 27.49 -4.34 -23.23
C ARG A 200 28.55 -4.67 -24.28
N TYR A 201 29.75 -4.96 -23.79
CA TYR A 201 30.92 -5.32 -24.58
C TYR A 201 31.46 -6.69 -24.17
N TRP A 202 32.16 -7.34 -25.10
CA TRP A 202 32.80 -8.64 -24.90
C TRP A 202 34.23 -8.59 -25.43
N SER A 203 35.15 -9.23 -24.71
CA SER A 203 36.50 -9.44 -25.23
C SER A 203 36.50 -10.53 -26.32
N ASN A 204 37.42 -10.41 -27.27
CA ASN A 204 37.54 -11.34 -28.39
C ASN A 204 37.81 -12.79 -27.93
N ASP A 205 38.51 -12.96 -26.82
CA ASP A 205 38.87 -14.25 -26.23
C ASP A 205 37.77 -14.87 -25.34
N ARG A 206 36.62 -14.19 -25.17
CA ARG A 206 35.46 -14.62 -24.37
C ARG A 206 35.77 -14.85 -22.89
N THR A 207 36.76 -14.16 -22.35
CA THR A 207 37.10 -14.20 -20.92
C THR A 207 36.50 -13.03 -20.14
N LYS A 208 36.01 -11.98 -20.83
CA LYS A 208 35.53 -10.75 -20.21
C LYS A 208 34.28 -10.21 -20.89
N THR A 209 33.39 -9.65 -20.08
CA THR A 209 32.29 -8.81 -20.54
C THR A 209 32.22 -7.55 -19.70
N ALA A 210 31.90 -6.42 -20.31
CA ALA A 210 31.77 -5.15 -19.61
C ALA A 210 30.43 -4.50 -19.90
N ILE A 211 29.89 -3.79 -18.91
CA ILE A 211 28.81 -2.84 -19.09
C ILE A 211 29.34 -1.43 -18.90
N SER A 212 28.92 -0.52 -19.77
CA SER A 212 29.47 0.84 -19.82
C SER A 212 28.38 1.88 -19.54
N TYR A 213 28.75 2.90 -18.76
CA TYR A 213 27.90 4.01 -18.40
C TYR A 213 28.65 5.33 -18.60
N ASN A 214 27.94 6.32 -19.15
CA ASN A 214 28.36 7.70 -18.96
C ASN A 214 28.11 8.06 -17.49
N THR A 215 29.08 8.71 -16.85
CA THR A 215 28.95 9.07 -15.45
C THR A 215 27.70 9.93 -15.22
N SER A 216 26.79 9.41 -14.41
CA SER A 216 25.49 10.02 -14.12
C SER A 216 24.91 9.48 -12.81
N PHE A 217 23.85 10.12 -12.32
CA PHE A 217 23.10 9.60 -11.18
C PHE A 217 22.58 8.17 -11.39
N HIS A 218 22.20 7.81 -12.62
CA HIS A 218 21.56 6.53 -12.89
C HIS A 218 22.47 5.33 -12.65
N MET A 219 23.78 5.45 -12.84
CA MET A 219 24.71 4.34 -12.63
C MET A 219 25.08 4.07 -11.16
N ILE A 220 24.73 4.97 -10.22
CA ILE A 220 24.93 4.69 -8.79
C ILE A 220 24.10 3.45 -8.40
N GLY A 221 24.69 2.52 -7.64
CA GLY A 221 24.01 1.30 -7.20
C GLY A 221 24.96 0.11 -7.06
N THR A 222 24.37 -1.04 -6.75
CA THR A 222 25.07 -2.34 -6.70
C THR A 222 24.79 -3.13 -7.96
N TYR A 223 25.83 -3.69 -8.56
CA TYR A 223 25.77 -4.49 -9.79
C TYR A 223 26.30 -5.89 -9.51
N GLY A 224 25.58 -6.92 -9.95
CA GLY A 224 26.01 -8.31 -9.89
C GLY A 224 26.37 -8.83 -11.27
N CYS A 225 27.53 -9.47 -11.38
CA CYS A 225 27.85 -10.33 -12.52
C CYS A 225 27.64 -11.80 -12.11
N TYR A 226 26.92 -12.55 -12.95
CA TYR A 226 26.56 -13.94 -12.71
C TYR A 226 27.07 -14.81 -13.86
N TYR A 227 27.72 -15.92 -13.54
CA TYR A 227 28.15 -16.94 -14.52
C TYR A 227 27.89 -18.33 -13.93
N GLY A 228 26.94 -19.06 -14.52
CA GLY A 228 26.43 -20.29 -13.90
C GLY A 228 25.81 -20.02 -12.53
N THR A 229 26.26 -20.74 -11.51
CA THR A 229 25.83 -20.55 -10.10
C THR A 229 26.71 -19.55 -9.35
N LEU A 230 27.82 -19.09 -9.93
CA LEU A 230 28.74 -18.15 -9.32
C LEU A 230 28.32 -16.71 -9.60
N ASN A 231 28.54 -15.83 -8.62
CA ASN A 231 28.33 -14.40 -8.80
C ASN A 231 29.33 -13.57 -8.00
N LYS A 232 29.52 -12.32 -8.43
CA LYS A 232 30.23 -11.27 -7.70
C LYS A 232 29.55 -9.93 -7.88
N THR A 233 29.68 -9.07 -6.88
CA THR A 233 29.06 -7.74 -6.87
C THR A 233 30.09 -6.63 -6.81
N ILE A 234 29.77 -5.51 -7.48
CA ILE A 234 30.52 -4.27 -7.43
C ILE A 234 29.59 -3.11 -7.10
N ASN A 235 29.98 -2.27 -6.15
CA ASN A 235 29.23 -1.09 -5.73
C ASN A 235 29.77 0.16 -6.44
N VAL A 236 28.91 0.85 -7.17
CA VAL A 236 29.21 2.17 -7.74
C VAL A 236 28.79 3.24 -6.72
N LYS A 237 29.79 3.86 -6.10
CA LYS A 237 29.64 4.83 -5.02
C LYS A 237 30.03 6.24 -5.45
N VAL A 238 29.55 7.23 -4.70
CA VAL A 238 29.97 8.63 -4.83
C VAL A 238 30.85 9.00 -3.64
N GLU A 239 31.90 9.78 -3.87
CA GLU A 239 32.88 10.13 -2.84
C GLU A 239 32.25 10.89 -1.67
N ASN A 240 31.58 12.01 -1.95
CA ASN A 240 31.08 12.93 -0.93
C ASN A 240 29.90 13.78 -1.45
N LEU A 241 29.36 14.62 -0.56
CA LEU A 241 28.26 15.54 -0.82
C LEU A 241 28.47 16.43 -2.06
N ASN A 242 29.67 16.99 -2.24
CA ASN A 242 29.95 17.92 -3.33
C ASN A 242 29.84 17.23 -4.69
N VAL A 243 30.35 15.99 -4.79
CA VAL A 243 30.25 15.19 -6.02
C VAL A 243 28.80 14.80 -6.29
N ALA A 244 28.05 14.38 -5.26
CA ALA A 244 26.64 14.02 -5.40
C ALA A 244 25.79 15.18 -5.93
N LEU A 245 25.95 16.38 -5.38
CA LEU A 245 25.20 17.56 -5.81
C LEU A 245 25.57 18.01 -7.24
N LYS A 246 26.82 17.82 -7.66
CA LYS A 246 27.23 18.09 -9.05
C LYS A 246 26.69 17.08 -10.04
N LEU A 247 26.56 15.81 -9.64
CA LEU A 247 25.99 14.76 -10.48
C LEU A 247 24.50 14.97 -10.72
N HIS A 248 23.73 15.11 -9.64
CA HIS A 248 22.28 15.32 -9.68
C HIS A 248 21.78 15.68 -8.29
N PRO A 249 21.29 16.90 -8.03
CA PRO A 249 20.60 17.22 -6.80
C PRO A 249 19.33 16.36 -6.65
N PRO A 250 19.18 15.60 -5.55
CA PRO A 250 18.04 14.71 -5.40
C PRO A 250 16.73 15.50 -5.29
N THR A 251 15.72 15.06 -6.04
CA THR A 251 14.41 15.73 -6.13
C THR A 251 13.33 15.03 -5.32
N ASN A 252 13.58 13.78 -4.93
CA ASN A 252 12.64 12.95 -4.19
C ASN A 252 13.38 12.03 -3.20
N PHE A 253 12.62 11.46 -2.26
CA PHE A 253 13.15 10.61 -1.18
C PHE A 253 13.93 9.39 -1.68
N SER A 254 13.51 8.75 -2.78
CA SER A 254 14.21 7.57 -3.33
C SER A 254 15.61 7.94 -3.81
N GLU A 255 15.75 9.12 -4.43
CA GLU A 255 17.06 9.64 -4.85
C GLU A 255 17.96 9.99 -3.66
N VAL A 256 17.39 10.62 -2.63
CA VAL A 256 18.11 10.88 -1.37
C VAL A 256 18.59 9.56 -0.76
N GLN A 257 17.69 8.60 -0.57
CA GLN A 257 18.01 7.29 0.01
C GLN A 257 19.11 6.58 -0.79
N LYS A 258 19.04 6.63 -2.13
CA LYS A 258 20.06 6.06 -3.01
C LYS A 258 21.43 6.68 -2.76
N TYR A 259 21.53 8.01 -2.64
CA TYR A 259 22.79 8.66 -2.30
C TYR A 259 23.27 8.24 -0.91
N ILE A 260 22.40 8.21 0.09
CA ILE A 260 22.77 7.80 1.44
C ILE A 260 23.31 6.36 1.49
N MET A 261 22.74 5.45 0.70
CA MET A 261 23.19 4.06 0.63
C MET A 261 24.52 3.87 -0.11
N HIS A 262 24.87 4.78 -1.03
CA HIS A 262 26.01 4.62 -1.94
C HIS A 262 27.02 5.78 -1.87
N MET A 263 26.97 6.65 -0.87
CA MET A 263 27.98 7.68 -0.63
C MET A 263 29.04 7.16 0.33
N ARG A 264 30.32 7.43 0.03
CA ARG A 264 31.44 6.98 0.85
C ARG A 264 31.60 7.83 2.10
N ASP A 265 31.56 9.15 1.95
CA ASP A 265 31.69 10.11 3.04
C ASP A 265 30.42 10.95 3.20
N LEU A 266 29.72 10.71 4.31
CA LEU A 266 28.50 11.40 4.72
C LEU A 266 28.76 12.48 5.78
N THR A 267 30.02 12.66 6.24
CA THR A 267 30.36 13.56 7.36
C THR A 267 30.11 15.04 7.08
N SER A 268 30.07 15.42 5.80
CA SER A 268 29.76 16.78 5.35
C SER A 268 28.26 17.10 5.35
N ILE A 269 27.39 16.11 5.60
CA ILE A 269 25.94 16.34 5.67
C ILE A 269 25.59 16.92 7.05
N PRO A 270 24.94 18.10 7.11
CA PRO A 270 24.53 18.70 8.37
C PRO A 270 23.67 17.76 9.21
N GLY A 271 24.04 17.56 10.48
CA GLY A 271 23.31 16.68 11.39
C GLY A 271 23.46 15.18 11.08
N TRP A 272 24.42 14.78 10.25
CA TRP A 272 24.77 13.36 10.06
C TRP A 272 25.72 12.88 11.17
N GLY A 273 25.38 11.75 11.81
CA GLY A 273 26.25 11.09 12.81
C GLY A 273 27.03 9.91 12.21
N THR A 274 28.28 9.70 12.63
CA THR A 274 29.10 8.55 12.18
C THR A 274 28.65 7.22 12.79
N SER A 275 27.97 7.25 13.95
CA SER A 275 27.33 6.08 14.57
C SER A 275 25.81 6.29 14.67
N GLN A 276 25.04 5.23 14.43
CA GLN A 276 23.59 5.25 14.61
C GLN A 276 23.25 5.21 16.11
N GLN A 277 23.21 6.39 16.75
CA GLN A 277 22.73 6.49 18.13
C GLN A 277 21.20 6.47 18.12
N LEU A 278 20.61 5.33 18.47
CA LEU A 278 19.17 5.20 18.54
C LEU A 278 18.63 5.85 19.82
N LEU A 279 17.68 6.76 19.65
CA LEU A 279 16.87 7.27 20.75
C LEU A 279 16.09 6.11 21.36
N GLN A 280 16.10 6.05 22.69
CA GLN A 280 15.31 5.08 23.43
C GLN A 280 13.85 5.51 23.47
N GLY A 281 12.97 4.51 23.61
CA GLY A 281 11.55 4.76 23.88
C GLY A 281 11.39 5.54 25.18
N LYS A 282 10.32 6.34 25.25
CA LYS A 282 9.91 7.00 26.48
C LYS A 282 8.70 6.26 27.04
N GLY A 283 8.87 5.63 28.19
CA GLY A 283 7.78 4.99 28.93
C GLY A 283 7.30 5.79 30.14
N VAL A 284 6.29 5.24 30.81
CA VAL A 284 5.74 5.74 32.08
C VAL A 284 5.46 4.57 33.03
N ASP A 285 5.65 4.80 34.33
CA ASP A 285 5.29 3.86 35.39
C ASP A 285 3.89 4.18 35.93
N GLU A 286 2.92 4.21 35.02
CA GLU A 286 1.52 4.44 35.35
C GLU A 286 0.76 3.11 35.31
N SER A 287 -0.06 2.88 36.34
CA SER A 287 -0.93 1.72 36.42
C SER A 287 -2.38 2.18 36.56
N CYS A 288 -3.26 1.66 35.72
CA CYS A 288 -4.70 1.73 35.95
C CYS A 288 -5.12 0.49 36.73
N GLU A 289 -6.08 0.63 37.65
CA GLU A 289 -6.75 -0.54 38.23
C GLU A 289 -7.49 -1.26 37.10
N VAL A 290 -7.01 -2.46 36.76
CA VAL A 290 -7.64 -3.30 35.76
C VAL A 290 -8.63 -4.20 36.48
N THR A 291 -9.92 -3.89 36.36
CA THR A 291 -10.94 -4.87 36.73
C THR A 291 -10.87 -6.01 35.70
N PRO A 292 -10.59 -7.26 36.11
CA PRO A 292 -10.57 -8.37 35.18
C PRO A 292 -11.95 -8.50 34.53
N SER A 293 -12.03 -8.44 33.20
CA SER A 293 -13.24 -8.85 32.51
C SER A 293 -13.39 -10.36 32.71
N SER A 294 -14.25 -10.77 33.64
CA SER A 294 -14.42 -12.18 34.03
C SER A 294 -15.13 -13.03 32.96
N THR A 295 -15.54 -12.42 31.86
CA THR A 295 -16.33 -13.05 30.80
C THR A 295 -15.96 -12.49 29.43
N ALA A 296 -15.87 -13.36 28.43
CA ALA A 296 -15.73 -12.94 27.04
C ALA A 296 -16.90 -12.00 26.65
N PRO A 297 -16.64 -10.94 25.86
CA PRO A 297 -17.70 -10.00 25.45
C PRO A 297 -18.82 -10.73 24.71
N PRO A 298 -20.11 -10.42 25.00
CA PRO A 298 -21.24 -11.03 24.31
C PRO A 298 -21.16 -10.91 22.79
N ILE A 299 -21.68 -11.90 22.06
CA ILE A 299 -21.59 -11.91 20.59
C ILE A 299 -22.34 -10.71 19.97
N ASP A 300 -23.42 -10.29 20.62
CA ASP A 300 -24.30 -9.18 20.25
C ASP A 300 -23.88 -7.84 20.87
N MET A 301 -22.81 -7.77 21.66
CA MET A 301 -22.26 -6.55 22.25
C MET A 301 -22.10 -5.39 21.26
N SER A 302 -22.60 -4.19 21.60
CA SER A 302 -22.42 -2.99 20.78
C SER A 302 -21.01 -2.41 20.91
N VAL A 303 -20.50 -1.82 19.83
CA VAL A 303 -19.25 -1.04 19.77
C VAL A 303 -19.28 0.14 20.74
N HIS A 304 -20.46 0.62 21.10
CA HIS A 304 -20.67 1.70 22.07
C HIS A 304 -20.46 1.27 23.53
N LEU A 305 -20.26 -0.03 23.76
CA LEU A 305 -19.93 -0.61 25.07
C LEU A 305 -18.53 -1.22 25.09
N LEU A 306 -17.68 -0.89 24.11
CA LEU A 306 -16.36 -1.52 23.95
C LEU A 306 -15.39 -1.10 25.08
N HIS A 307 -15.01 -2.05 25.94
CA HIS A 307 -13.97 -1.85 26.95
C HIS A 307 -12.58 -2.09 26.36
N ALA A 308 -11.56 -1.50 26.98
CA ALA A 308 -10.17 -1.70 26.55
C ALA A 308 -9.72 -3.17 26.59
N SER A 309 -10.24 -3.97 27.54
CA SER A 309 -9.95 -5.41 27.65
C SER A 309 -10.57 -6.25 26.54
N ASP A 310 -11.62 -5.75 25.89
CA ASP A 310 -12.33 -6.50 24.85
C ASP A 310 -11.58 -6.44 23.51
N VAL A 311 -10.68 -5.47 23.34
CA VAL A 311 -9.85 -5.33 22.14
C VAL A 311 -8.88 -6.50 22.06
N THR A 312 -9.06 -7.36 21.06
CA THR A 312 -8.18 -8.50 20.81
C THR A 312 -7.21 -8.24 19.66
N VAL A 313 -7.57 -7.36 18.73
CA VAL A 313 -6.78 -7.05 17.53
C VAL A 313 -6.60 -5.54 17.39
N ILE A 314 -5.38 -5.12 17.13
CA ILE A 314 -5.04 -3.74 16.75
C ILE A 314 -4.41 -3.72 15.36
N GLY A 315 -4.78 -2.73 14.56
CA GLY A 315 -4.21 -2.49 13.23
C GLY A 315 -4.02 -1.01 12.96
N ALA A 316 -3.27 -0.68 11.92
CA ALA A 316 -3.09 0.70 11.49
C ALA A 316 -2.98 0.85 9.98
N LEU A 317 -3.53 1.96 9.50
CA LEU A 317 -3.51 2.44 8.12
C LEU A 317 -2.92 3.84 8.14
N GLY A 318 -2.01 4.15 7.23
CA GLY A 318 -1.42 5.47 7.24
C GLY A 318 -0.26 5.73 6.30
N ASP A 319 0.40 6.85 6.56
CA ASP A 319 1.63 7.26 5.90
C ASP A 319 2.86 7.06 6.80
N THR A 320 3.90 7.80 6.48
CA THR A 320 5.22 7.82 7.12
C THR A 320 5.20 7.94 8.65
N PHE A 321 4.23 8.67 9.23
CA PHE A 321 4.09 8.79 10.69
C PHE A 321 3.69 7.47 11.34
N THR A 322 2.79 6.72 10.69
CA THR A 322 2.31 5.43 11.18
C THR A 322 3.34 4.33 10.94
N ALA A 323 4.13 4.44 9.86
CA ALA A 323 5.28 3.56 9.61
C ALA A 323 6.44 3.79 10.62
N GLY A 324 6.47 4.93 11.31
CA GLY A 324 7.52 5.25 12.28
C GLY A 324 8.87 5.55 11.63
N LEU A 325 8.87 6.19 10.45
CA LEU A 325 10.11 6.62 9.78
C LEU A 325 10.93 7.50 10.72
N GLY A 326 12.19 7.14 10.94
CA GLY A 326 13.10 7.94 11.75
C GLY A 326 12.70 8.06 13.23
N ALA A 327 11.71 7.32 13.73
CA ALA A 327 11.19 7.50 15.09
C ALA A 327 12.27 7.36 16.17
N LYS A 328 13.26 6.48 15.97
CA LYS A 328 14.41 6.29 16.88
C LYS A 328 15.67 7.04 16.43
N ALA A 329 15.61 7.87 15.39
CA ALA A 329 16.78 8.53 14.85
C ALA A 329 17.13 9.80 15.65
N SER A 330 18.39 9.91 16.10
CA SER A 330 18.94 11.14 16.70
C SER A 330 19.57 12.08 15.67
N SER A 331 19.78 11.57 14.45
CA SER A 331 20.50 12.23 13.37
C SER A 331 19.98 11.68 12.03
N TRP A 332 20.37 12.27 10.90
CA TRP A 332 20.00 11.70 9.59
C TRP A 332 20.48 10.26 9.40
N ASN A 333 21.53 9.85 10.12
CA ASN A 333 21.92 8.46 10.26
C ASN A 333 20.88 7.70 11.09
N GLY A 334 20.02 6.95 10.38
CA GLY A 334 18.89 6.21 10.94
C GLY A 334 17.52 6.80 10.60
N TYR A 335 17.43 7.97 9.96
CA TYR A 335 16.16 8.56 9.53
C TYR A 335 15.43 7.70 8.49
N PHE A 336 16.15 7.15 7.51
CA PHE A 336 15.61 6.33 6.41
C PHE A 336 15.15 4.93 6.83
N THR A 337 14.99 4.68 8.13
CA THR A 337 14.56 3.40 8.69
C THR A 337 13.15 3.55 9.26
N GLU A 338 12.27 2.61 8.92
CA GLU A 338 10.94 2.50 9.52
C GLU A 338 11.01 1.76 10.86
N TYR A 339 10.92 2.49 11.97
CA TYR A 339 10.85 1.88 13.31
C TYR A 339 9.40 1.60 13.70
N ARG A 340 8.73 0.73 12.94
CA ARG A 340 7.31 0.41 13.13
C ARG A 340 6.96 0.02 14.58
N GLY A 341 7.88 -0.66 15.28
CA GLY A 341 7.74 -1.03 16.69
C GLY A 341 7.67 0.13 17.69
N ALA A 342 8.11 1.34 17.30
CA ALA A 342 8.02 2.57 18.08
C ALA A 342 6.86 3.50 17.67
N SER A 343 6.07 3.10 16.66
CA SER A 343 4.96 3.90 16.17
C SER A 343 3.92 4.17 17.28
N TRP A 344 3.36 5.38 17.32
CA TRP A 344 2.50 5.83 18.43
C TRP A 344 1.16 5.07 18.44
N SER A 345 0.67 4.71 17.24
CA SER A 345 -0.63 4.09 17.03
C SER A 345 -0.60 2.56 17.01
N ILE A 346 0.56 1.95 16.74
CA ILE A 346 0.66 0.50 16.46
C ILE A 346 1.97 -0.17 16.90
N GLY A 347 2.94 0.58 17.43
CA GLY A 347 4.19 0.03 17.92
C GLY A 347 4.00 -0.76 19.22
N GLY A 348 4.66 -1.90 19.37
CA GLY A 348 4.60 -2.75 20.56
C GLY A 348 5.96 -3.22 21.05
N ASP A 349 7.04 -2.53 20.65
CA ASP A 349 8.36 -2.73 21.25
C ASP A 349 8.30 -2.43 22.76
N GLY A 350 8.83 -3.34 23.57
CA GLY A 350 8.93 -3.17 25.02
C GLY A 350 7.60 -3.21 25.78
N THR A 351 7.64 -2.71 27.01
CA THR A 351 6.51 -2.52 27.94
C THR A 351 6.07 -1.04 27.99
N LEU A 352 4.95 -0.74 28.66
CA LEU A 352 4.53 0.65 28.90
C LEU A 352 5.62 1.49 29.59
N SER A 353 6.34 0.91 30.55
CA SER A 353 7.45 1.56 31.26
C SER A 353 8.69 1.81 30.38
N GLN A 354 8.79 1.14 29.22
CA GLN A 354 9.89 1.32 28.27
C GLN A 354 9.51 2.23 27.11
N ALA A 355 8.28 2.12 26.60
CA ALA A 355 7.78 2.92 25.49
C ALA A 355 6.26 3.07 25.58
N VAL A 356 5.76 4.31 25.58
CA VAL A 356 4.33 4.57 25.48
C VAL A 356 3.90 4.48 24.02
N THR A 357 3.02 3.54 23.74
CA THR A 357 2.35 3.34 22.45
C THR A 357 0.93 2.85 22.73
N LEU A 358 -0.01 3.03 21.79
CA LEU A 358 -1.37 2.52 21.99
C LEU A 358 -1.39 1.00 22.29
N PRO A 359 -0.63 0.12 21.58
CA PRO A 359 -0.56 -1.30 21.96
C PRO A 359 0.03 -1.54 23.36
N ASN A 360 1.06 -0.81 23.78
CA ASN A 360 1.65 -1.00 25.11
C ASN A 360 0.68 -0.59 26.21
N ILE A 361 -0.19 0.39 25.97
CA ILE A 361 -1.29 0.75 26.88
C ILE A 361 -2.37 -0.34 26.88
N LEU A 362 -2.82 -0.80 25.71
CA LEU A 362 -3.86 -1.85 25.61
C LEU A 362 -3.42 -3.18 26.22
N LYS A 363 -2.13 -3.54 26.14
CA LYS A 363 -1.57 -4.75 26.77
C LYS A 363 -1.73 -4.79 28.30
N ILE A 364 -2.00 -3.65 28.94
CA ILE A 364 -2.36 -3.59 30.37
C ILE A 364 -3.70 -4.29 30.61
N TYR A 365 -4.66 -4.07 29.70
CA TYR A 365 -6.02 -4.60 29.79
C TYR A 365 -6.18 -5.97 29.12
N ASN A 366 -5.44 -6.22 28.03
CA ASN A 366 -5.44 -7.50 27.34
C ASN A 366 -4.02 -7.89 26.89
N LYS A 367 -3.37 -8.78 27.66
CA LYS A 367 -2.03 -9.29 27.35
C LYS A 367 -1.94 -10.11 26.06
N ASN A 368 -3.08 -10.60 25.56
CA ASN A 368 -3.18 -11.40 24.33
C ASN A 368 -3.47 -10.54 23.08
N LEU A 369 -3.26 -9.23 23.15
CA LEU A 369 -3.44 -8.31 22.02
C LEU A 369 -2.61 -8.76 20.81
N LYS A 370 -3.21 -8.68 19.63
CA LYS A 370 -2.63 -9.14 18.35
C LYS A 370 -2.49 -7.99 17.36
N GLY A 371 -1.54 -8.11 16.43
CA GLY A 371 -1.43 -7.24 15.25
C GLY A 371 -0.55 -5.99 15.42
N PHE A 372 -0.02 -5.72 16.61
CA PHE A 372 0.94 -4.63 16.82
C PHE A 372 2.27 -4.89 16.09
N SER A 373 2.97 -3.83 15.71
CA SER A 373 4.30 -3.90 15.12
C SER A 373 5.36 -4.12 16.19
N SER A 374 6.34 -4.98 15.94
CA SER A 374 7.46 -5.23 16.85
C SER A 374 8.71 -5.56 16.04
N SER A 375 9.86 -5.12 16.52
CA SER A 375 11.17 -5.51 15.99
C SER A 375 11.45 -7.02 16.10
N LYS A 376 10.66 -7.75 16.89
CA LYS A 376 10.81 -9.19 17.16
C LYS A 376 9.76 -10.05 16.46
N ILE A 377 8.79 -9.46 15.77
CA ILE A 377 7.63 -10.16 15.21
C ILE A 377 7.51 -9.82 13.74
N ASP A 378 7.55 -10.83 12.88
CA ASP A 378 7.49 -10.66 11.42
C ASP A 378 6.08 -10.32 10.92
N TRP A 379 5.05 -10.58 11.72
CA TRP A 379 3.64 -10.40 11.36
C TRP A 379 3.03 -9.22 12.13
N SER A 380 2.69 -8.13 11.42
CA SER A 380 2.02 -6.97 11.99
C SER A 380 0.91 -6.46 11.09
N LEU A 381 -0.12 -5.84 11.69
CA LEU A 381 -1.24 -5.22 10.99
C LEU A 381 -1.02 -3.72 10.75
N ASN A 382 0.24 -3.30 10.66
CA ASN A 382 0.61 -1.94 10.25
C ASN A 382 0.77 -1.91 8.73
N MET A 383 -0.27 -1.49 8.02
CA MET A 383 -0.29 -1.39 6.56
C MET A 383 0.12 -0.01 6.05
N ALA A 384 0.62 0.85 6.93
CA ALA A 384 1.09 2.16 6.53
C ALA A 384 2.31 2.05 5.61
N THR A 385 2.37 2.93 4.63
CA THR A 385 3.43 2.98 3.63
C THR A 385 4.11 4.34 3.73
N THR A 386 5.45 4.34 3.84
CA THR A 386 6.23 5.57 3.82
C THR A 386 5.95 6.36 2.53
N MET A 387 5.69 7.65 2.68
CA MET A 387 5.32 8.58 1.61
C MET A 387 4.03 8.27 0.85
N ALA A 388 3.13 7.46 1.41
CA ALA A 388 1.87 7.18 0.73
C ALA A 388 0.94 8.41 0.71
N PRO A 389 0.44 8.82 -0.47
CA PRO A 389 -0.67 9.75 -0.57
C PRO A 389 -2.00 9.08 -0.21
N ILE A 390 -3.03 9.89 0.05
CA ILE A 390 -4.37 9.40 0.43
C ILE A 390 -4.98 8.42 -0.58
N GLU A 391 -4.61 8.51 -1.86
CA GLU A 391 -5.13 7.64 -2.91
C GLU A 391 -4.78 6.15 -2.70
N GLU A 392 -3.70 5.85 -1.97
CA GLU A 392 -3.29 4.49 -1.64
C GLU A 392 -4.07 3.85 -0.48
N LEU A 393 -4.84 4.64 0.28
CA LEU A 393 -5.51 4.19 1.49
C LEU A 393 -6.43 2.98 1.24
N GLU A 394 -7.12 2.93 0.10
CA GLU A 394 -8.00 1.80 -0.25
C GLU A 394 -7.19 0.50 -0.45
N THR A 395 -5.99 0.60 -1.01
CA THR A 395 -5.06 -0.54 -1.15
C THR A 395 -4.57 -1.02 0.21
N GLN A 396 -4.24 -0.09 1.12
CA GLN A 396 -3.88 -0.46 2.49
C GLN A 396 -5.03 -1.16 3.23
N VAL A 397 -6.28 -0.72 3.05
CA VAL A 397 -7.47 -1.38 3.60
C VAL A 397 -7.60 -2.81 3.05
N LYS A 398 -7.45 -3.01 1.75
CA LYS A 398 -7.51 -4.35 1.13
C LYS A 398 -6.43 -5.26 1.69
N LYS A 399 -5.20 -4.75 1.85
CA LYS A 399 -4.09 -5.49 2.46
C LYS A 399 -4.39 -5.84 3.92
N LEU A 400 -4.91 -4.90 4.71
CA LEU A 400 -5.29 -5.14 6.11
C LEU A 400 -6.32 -6.28 6.23
N ILE A 401 -7.36 -6.26 5.39
CA ILE A 401 -8.39 -7.32 5.37
C ILE A 401 -7.76 -8.67 4.96
N SER A 402 -6.90 -8.67 3.95
CA SER A 402 -6.17 -9.87 3.53
C SER A 402 -5.35 -10.45 4.68
N GLU A 403 -4.57 -9.63 5.39
CA GLU A 403 -3.76 -10.09 6.52
C GLU A 403 -4.62 -10.60 7.69
N MET A 404 -5.73 -9.94 7.99
CA MET A 404 -6.64 -10.40 9.05
C MET A 404 -7.37 -11.70 8.72
N THR A 405 -7.43 -12.10 7.45
CA THR A 405 -8.16 -13.30 6.99
C THR A 405 -7.26 -14.43 6.53
N SER A 406 -5.97 -14.17 6.29
CA SER A 406 -5.02 -15.16 5.76
C SER A 406 -4.71 -16.30 6.74
N GLY A 407 -4.75 -16.02 8.05
CA GLY A 407 -4.34 -16.95 9.09
C GLY A 407 -2.83 -17.26 9.10
N ASN A 408 -2.05 -16.59 8.25
CA ASN A 408 -0.61 -16.79 8.14
C ASN A 408 0.11 -15.94 9.20
N GLY A 409 0.82 -16.58 10.12
CA GLY A 409 1.60 -15.91 11.16
C GLY A 409 0.79 -15.31 12.33
N LEU A 410 -0.46 -14.92 12.09
CA LEU A 410 -1.36 -14.38 13.11
C LEU A 410 -2.77 -14.95 12.99
N TYR A 411 -3.20 -15.73 13.99
CA TYR A 411 -4.58 -16.22 14.05
C TYR A 411 -5.52 -15.16 14.65
N ILE A 412 -6.48 -14.71 13.85
CA ILE A 412 -7.54 -13.76 14.24
C ILE A 412 -8.88 -14.46 14.00
N ASN A 413 -9.76 -14.48 15.00
CA ASN A 413 -11.16 -14.80 14.74
C ASN A 413 -11.80 -13.58 14.07
N PHE A 414 -11.68 -13.53 12.74
CA PHE A 414 -12.07 -12.36 11.95
C PHE A 414 -13.51 -11.90 12.21
N LYS A 415 -14.44 -12.81 12.52
CA LYS A 415 -15.85 -12.49 12.77
C LYS A 415 -16.08 -11.91 14.16
N ASP A 416 -15.48 -12.52 15.19
CA ASP A 416 -15.87 -12.27 16.58
C ASP A 416 -14.85 -11.43 17.36
N ASP A 417 -13.60 -11.36 16.94
CA ASP A 417 -12.60 -10.51 17.61
C ASP A 417 -12.94 -9.03 17.46
N TRP A 418 -12.89 -8.25 18.55
CA TRP A 418 -12.99 -6.79 18.45
C TRP A 418 -11.68 -6.21 17.94
N LYS A 419 -11.79 -5.36 16.93
CA LYS A 419 -10.66 -4.73 16.25
C LYS A 419 -10.68 -3.23 16.51
N VAL A 420 -9.53 -2.68 16.88
CA VAL A 420 -9.28 -1.24 16.84
C VAL A 420 -8.33 -0.96 15.70
N VAL A 421 -8.73 -0.12 14.74
CA VAL A 421 -7.87 0.31 13.64
C VAL A 421 -7.65 1.81 13.72
N THR A 422 -6.38 2.23 13.76
CA THR A 422 -6.02 3.65 13.70
C THR A 422 -5.68 4.04 12.26
N LEU A 423 -6.38 5.05 11.76
CA LEU A 423 -6.21 5.61 10.42
C LEU A 423 -5.60 7.01 10.54
N HIS A 424 -4.39 7.18 10.03
CA HIS A 424 -3.67 8.45 9.99
C HIS A 424 -2.89 8.63 8.70
N ILE A 425 -3.42 9.43 7.79
CA ILE A 425 -2.87 9.69 6.45
C ILE A 425 -3.27 11.08 5.97
N GLY A 426 -2.42 11.68 5.13
CA GLY A 426 -2.65 12.99 4.53
C GLY A 426 -1.53 13.98 4.81
N SER A 427 -0.52 13.60 5.60
CA SER A 427 0.64 14.46 5.85
C SER A 427 1.45 14.64 4.57
N PHE A 428 1.60 13.56 3.79
CA PHE A 428 2.24 13.61 2.47
C PHE A 428 1.48 14.54 1.52
N ASP A 429 0.15 14.40 1.45
CA ASP A 429 -0.72 15.21 0.60
C ASP A 429 -0.59 16.71 0.93
N LEU A 430 -0.66 17.08 2.23
CA LEU A 430 -0.46 18.47 2.66
C LEU A 430 0.92 19.01 2.27
N CYS A 431 1.95 18.17 2.29
CA CYS A 431 3.29 18.56 1.87
C CYS A 431 3.48 18.73 0.36
N HIS A 432 2.55 18.25 -0.47
CA HIS A 432 2.63 18.27 -1.93
C HIS A 432 1.45 18.96 -2.63
N VAL A 433 0.46 19.48 -1.89
CA VAL A 433 -0.76 20.08 -2.44
C VAL A 433 -0.52 21.30 -3.33
N CYS A 434 0.57 22.04 -3.13
CA CYS A 434 0.96 23.15 -4.02
C CYS A 434 1.41 22.67 -5.41
N LEU A 435 1.86 21.42 -5.53
CA LEU A 435 2.34 20.82 -6.78
C LEU A 435 1.19 20.22 -7.60
N ASP A 436 0.21 19.62 -6.93
CA ASP A 436 -0.99 19.06 -7.56
C ASP A 436 -2.20 19.13 -6.60
N LYS A 437 -3.04 20.14 -6.80
CA LYS A 437 -4.24 20.38 -5.98
C LYS A 437 -5.35 19.37 -6.25
N GLU A 438 -5.37 18.72 -7.41
CA GLU A 438 -6.41 17.75 -7.73
C GLU A 438 -6.11 16.41 -7.05
N ARG A 439 -4.85 15.97 -7.09
CA ARG A 439 -4.42 14.71 -6.50
C ARG A 439 -4.29 14.77 -4.98
N TYR A 440 -3.76 15.86 -4.44
CA TYR A 440 -3.47 15.99 -3.00
C TYR A 440 -4.41 16.96 -2.28
N GLY A 441 -5.39 17.53 -2.96
CA GLY A 441 -6.31 18.50 -2.37
C GLY A 441 -7.48 17.89 -1.58
N PRO A 442 -8.34 18.74 -1.00
CA PRO A 442 -9.44 18.30 -0.12
C PRO A 442 -10.44 17.36 -0.80
N SER A 443 -10.67 17.53 -2.10
CA SER A 443 -11.56 16.67 -2.89
C SER A 443 -11.05 15.23 -2.95
N ALA A 444 -9.74 15.03 -3.18
CA ALA A 444 -9.11 13.71 -3.17
C ALA A 444 -9.17 13.09 -1.76
N MET A 445 -8.85 13.89 -0.73
CA MET A 445 -8.92 13.45 0.67
C MET A 445 -10.28 12.82 1.00
N ILE A 446 -11.38 13.53 0.76
CA ILE A 446 -12.72 13.03 1.07
C ILE A 446 -13.09 11.82 0.20
N LYS A 447 -12.82 11.88 -1.10
CA LYS A 447 -13.13 10.78 -2.02
C LYS A 447 -12.49 9.46 -1.59
N HIS A 448 -11.20 9.47 -1.27
CA HIS A 448 -10.45 8.27 -0.93
C HIS A 448 -10.71 7.81 0.52
N LEU A 449 -10.91 8.74 1.45
CA LEU A 449 -11.33 8.42 2.82
C LEU A 449 -12.71 7.75 2.83
N MET A 450 -13.70 8.30 2.12
CA MET A 450 -15.04 7.71 2.04
C MET A 450 -15.03 6.29 1.46
N ARG A 451 -14.29 6.06 0.36
CA ARG A 451 -14.16 4.73 -0.23
C ARG A 451 -13.57 3.73 0.76
N SER A 452 -12.52 4.13 1.47
CA SER A 452 -11.81 3.29 2.43
C SER A 452 -12.67 2.95 3.66
N LEU A 453 -13.35 3.95 4.23
CA LEU A 453 -14.27 3.74 5.36
C LEU A 453 -15.49 2.89 4.95
N ASN A 454 -16.03 3.05 3.74
CA ASN A 454 -17.10 2.21 3.22
C ASN A 454 -16.65 0.76 3.04
N LEU A 455 -15.42 0.54 2.58
CA LEU A 455 -14.85 -0.80 2.45
C LEU A 455 -14.66 -1.46 3.83
N LEU A 456 -14.10 -0.74 4.81
CA LEU A 456 -13.98 -1.23 6.19
C LEU A 456 -15.35 -1.58 6.79
N LYS A 457 -16.32 -0.66 6.70
CA LYS A 457 -17.69 -0.87 7.20
C LYS A 457 -18.35 -2.10 6.59
N SER A 458 -18.14 -2.35 5.30
CA SER A 458 -18.79 -3.46 4.59
C SER A 458 -18.09 -4.82 4.77
N LYS A 459 -16.79 -4.83 5.08
CA LYS A 459 -15.98 -6.06 5.09
C LYS A 459 -15.46 -6.48 6.45
N VAL A 460 -15.31 -5.56 7.40
CA VAL A 460 -14.68 -5.83 8.69
C VAL A 460 -15.73 -5.75 9.80
N PRO A 461 -16.15 -6.90 10.37
CA PRO A 461 -17.07 -6.90 11.49
C PRO A 461 -16.35 -6.52 12.80
N ARG A 462 -17.10 -5.94 13.74
CA ARG A 462 -16.64 -5.57 15.08
C ARG A 462 -15.41 -4.68 15.05
N LEU A 463 -15.59 -3.49 14.49
CA LEU A 463 -14.50 -2.57 14.21
C LEU A 463 -14.77 -1.19 14.80
N PHE A 464 -13.85 -0.75 15.65
CA PHE A 464 -13.73 0.63 16.08
C PHE A 464 -12.59 1.30 15.30
N VAL A 465 -12.89 2.38 14.59
CA VAL A 465 -11.90 3.15 13.82
C VAL A 465 -11.55 4.43 14.56
N ASN A 466 -10.29 4.57 14.94
CA ASN A 466 -9.70 5.86 15.31
C ASN A 466 -9.34 6.61 14.02
N LEU A 467 -10.02 7.73 13.74
CA LEU A 467 -9.70 8.59 12.61
C LEU A 467 -8.91 9.81 13.09
N VAL A 468 -7.63 9.89 12.72
CA VAL A 468 -6.70 10.93 13.15
C VAL A 468 -6.21 11.71 11.93
N LEU A 469 -6.69 12.94 11.76
CA LEU A 469 -6.22 13.79 10.65
C LEU A 469 -4.74 14.19 10.84
N PRO A 470 -4.03 14.49 9.74
CA PRO A 470 -2.66 14.99 9.81
C PRO A 470 -2.55 16.30 10.60
N ILE A 471 -1.37 16.54 11.15
CA ILE A 471 -1.00 17.85 11.68
C ILE A 471 -1.06 18.85 10.51
N ASP A 472 -1.64 20.02 10.74
CA ASP A 472 -1.51 21.12 9.80
C ASP A 472 -0.03 21.56 9.76
N VAL A 473 0.68 21.08 8.73
CA VAL A 473 2.13 21.26 8.56
C VAL A 473 2.53 22.72 8.38
N SER A 474 1.58 23.62 8.07
CA SER A 474 1.85 25.06 8.07
C SER A 474 2.20 25.60 9.46
N ASN A 475 1.73 24.95 10.54
CA ASN A 475 2.09 25.30 11.91
C ASN A 475 3.54 24.94 12.28
N LEU A 476 4.19 24.08 11.49
CA LEU A 476 5.56 23.65 11.71
C LEU A 476 6.59 24.61 11.06
N ASP A 477 6.14 25.66 10.38
CA ASP A 477 7.00 26.61 9.67
C ASP A 477 8.11 27.21 10.55
N SER A 478 7.76 27.56 11.79
CA SER A 478 8.73 28.07 12.78
C SER A 478 9.84 27.08 13.12
N VAL A 479 9.61 25.78 12.95
CA VAL A 479 10.62 24.72 13.14
C VAL A 479 11.47 24.57 11.90
N PHE A 480 10.86 24.58 10.70
CA PHE A 480 11.59 24.40 9.44
C PHE A 480 12.52 25.56 9.12
N SER A 481 11.98 26.78 9.12
CA SER A 481 12.69 27.95 8.59
C SER A 481 13.80 28.46 9.52
N THR A 482 13.90 27.94 10.74
CA THR A 482 14.93 28.34 11.71
C THR A 482 16.08 27.34 11.83
N ARG A 483 16.03 26.21 11.12
CA ARG A 483 16.92 25.05 11.36
C ARG A 483 17.49 24.46 10.07
N PRO A 484 18.76 24.77 9.73
CA PRO A 484 19.41 24.26 8.52
C PRO A 484 19.50 22.73 8.44
N HIS A 485 19.46 22.03 9.59
CA HIS A 485 19.54 20.57 9.65
C HIS A 485 18.25 19.85 9.25
N CYS A 486 17.10 20.54 9.11
CA CYS A 486 15.84 19.92 8.70
C CYS A 486 15.85 19.47 7.22
N LYS A 487 16.89 19.83 6.46
CA LYS A 487 17.08 19.44 5.06
C LYS A 487 18.29 18.54 4.92
N ILE A 488 18.23 17.64 3.95
CA ILE A 488 19.34 16.73 3.62
C ILE A 488 19.58 16.76 2.11
N LEU A 489 20.83 16.92 1.68
CA LEU A 489 21.21 17.03 0.26
C LEU A 489 20.41 18.10 -0.53
N GLY A 490 19.96 19.17 0.13
CA GLY A 490 19.09 20.18 -0.47
C GLY A 490 17.62 19.76 -0.64
N TRP A 491 17.29 18.49 -0.38
CA TRP A 491 15.93 17.97 -0.36
C TRP A 491 15.21 18.32 0.95
N ASN A 492 13.91 18.59 0.83
CA ASN A 492 12.99 18.84 1.94
C ASN A 492 11.85 17.81 1.87
N ALA A 493 11.53 17.19 3.00
CA ALA A 493 10.42 16.27 3.12
C ALA A 493 9.04 16.92 2.91
N CYS A 494 8.95 18.26 3.00
CA CYS A 494 7.74 19.04 2.74
C CYS A 494 7.98 20.18 1.74
N PRO A 495 8.00 19.90 0.42
CA PRO A 495 8.37 20.90 -0.58
C PRO A 495 7.46 22.14 -0.58
N CYS A 496 6.16 22.00 -0.29
CA CYS A 496 5.25 23.15 -0.19
C CYS A 496 5.51 24.07 1.02
N MET A 497 6.39 23.67 1.94
CA MET A 497 6.85 24.45 3.08
C MET A 497 8.28 24.99 2.88
N ALA A 498 8.76 25.08 1.64
CA ALA A 498 10.07 25.66 1.33
C ALA A 498 10.21 27.12 1.82
N ASP A 499 11.44 27.52 2.12
CA ASP A 499 11.74 28.85 2.67
C ASP A 499 11.34 29.95 1.68
N GLY A 500 10.73 31.02 2.20
CA GLY A 500 10.31 32.18 1.41
C GLY A 500 9.04 31.99 0.57
N ASP A 501 8.53 30.78 0.39
CA ASP A 501 7.33 30.52 -0.43
C ASP A 501 6.02 30.71 0.37
N VAL A 502 5.67 31.97 0.61
CA VAL A 502 4.45 32.33 1.36
C VAL A 502 3.18 31.85 0.66
N ALA A 503 3.16 31.82 -0.68
CA ALA A 503 2.00 31.43 -1.46
C ALA A 503 1.68 29.93 -1.29
N SER A 504 2.69 29.06 -1.41
CA SER A 504 2.51 27.62 -1.18
C SER A 504 2.12 27.32 0.27
N LYS A 505 2.73 27.99 1.25
CA LYS A 505 2.37 27.84 2.68
C LYS A 505 0.89 28.18 2.94
N HIS A 506 0.35 29.21 2.28
CA HIS A 506 -1.08 29.55 2.37
C HIS A 506 -1.97 28.48 1.72
N VAL A 507 -1.55 27.88 0.60
CA VAL A 507 -2.27 26.75 -0.02
C VAL A 507 -2.35 25.56 0.95
N VAL A 508 -1.24 25.24 1.64
CA VAL A 508 -1.18 24.18 2.65
C VAL A 508 -2.15 24.45 3.79
N ALA A 509 -2.10 25.64 4.40
CA ALA A 509 -2.98 26.01 5.51
C ALA A 509 -4.47 25.94 5.11
N SER A 510 -4.81 26.43 3.93
CA SER A 510 -6.16 26.37 3.38
C SER A 510 -6.63 24.93 3.14
N ALA A 511 -5.75 24.07 2.60
CA ALA A 511 -6.04 22.65 2.42
C ALA A 511 -6.27 21.94 3.76
N ALA A 512 -5.42 22.16 4.75
CA ALA A 512 -5.55 21.57 6.09
C ALA A 512 -6.86 21.99 6.79
N ALA A 513 -7.21 23.28 6.73
CA ALA A 513 -8.48 23.78 7.25
C ALA A 513 -9.69 23.13 6.55
N THR A 514 -9.61 22.97 5.23
CA THR A 514 -10.68 22.36 4.44
C THR A 514 -10.78 20.85 4.68
N TYR A 515 -9.66 20.14 4.85
CA TYR A 515 -9.63 18.74 5.28
C TYR A 515 -10.40 18.56 6.58
N LYS A 516 -10.03 19.34 7.61
CA LYS A 516 -10.69 19.32 8.91
C LYS A 516 -12.19 19.54 8.78
N LYS A 517 -12.61 20.58 8.08
CA LYS A 517 -14.03 20.90 7.86
C LYS A 517 -14.78 19.73 7.22
N LEU A 518 -14.30 19.25 6.06
CA LEU A 518 -15.02 18.25 5.28
C LEU A 518 -15.05 16.88 5.98
N VAL A 519 -13.98 16.50 6.68
CA VAL A 519 -13.97 15.23 7.43
C VAL A 519 -14.89 15.30 8.65
N LEU A 520 -14.94 16.45 9.36
CA LEU A 520 -15.92 16.65 10.43
C LEU A 520 -17.35 16.55 9.90
N GLU A 521 -17.67 17.22 8.78
CA GLU A 521 -18.98 17.13 8.14
C GLU A 521 -19.33 15.68 7.75
N LEU A 522 -18.38 14.96 7.14
CA LEU A 522 -18.55 13.58 6.72
C LEU A 522 -18.87 12.66 7.90
N ILE A 523 -18.08 12.69 8.98
CA ILE A 523 -18.28 11.79 10.12
C ILE A 523 -19.51 12.21 10.92
N ASN A 524 -19.73 13.51 11.14
CA ASN A 524 -20.86 13.99 11.93
C ASN A 524 -22.22 13.80 11.23
N SER A 525 -22.23 13.62 9.90
CA SER A 525 -23.44 13.28 9.13
C SER A 525 -24.14 11.99 9.59
N GLY A 526 -23.43 11.11 10.32
CA GLY A 526 -23.99 9.88 10.86
C GLY A 526 -24.05 8.70 9.88
N ILE A 527 -23.51 8.84 8.65
CA ILE A 527 -23.51 7.74 7.67
C ILE A 527 -22.74 6.48 8.13
N TYR A 528 -21.86 6.64 9.13
CA TYR A 528 -21.11 5.57 9.76
C TYR A 528 -21.69 5.11 11.11
N ASP A 529 -22.67 5.83 11.66
CA ASP A 529 -23.29 5.56 12.98
C ASP A 529 -24.55 4.65 12.87
N VAL A 530 -24.64 3.84 11.82
CA VAL A 530 -25.84 3.03 11.50
C VAL A 530 -25.69 1.55 11.89
N SER A 531 -24.68 1.21 12.68
CA SER A 531 -24.42 -0.17 13.11
C SER A 531 -23.80 -0.22 14.51
N ASP A 532 -24.31 -1.13 15.34
CA ASP A 532 -23.70 -1.46 16.64
C ASP A 532 -22.39 -2.23 16.52
N LYS A 533 -21.92 -2.57 15.33
CA LYS A 533 -20.67 -3.35 15.12
C LYS A 533 -19.56 -2.55 14.46
N PHE A 534 -19.81 -1.29 14.14
CA PHE A 534 -18.88 -0.43 13.44
C PHE A 534 -19.00 1.01 13.92
N ALA A 535 -17.90 1.63 14.32
CA ALA A 535 -17.87 3.06 14.65
C ALA A 535 -16.63 3.72 14.05
N VAL A 536 -16.78 4.97 13.61
CA VAL A 536 -15.66 5.84 13.22
C VAL A 536 -15.67 7.04 14.14
N VAL A 537 -14.59 7.22 14.89
CA VAL A 537 -14.46 8.30 15.87
C VAL A 537 -13.26 9.16 15.51
N ILE A 538 -13.50 10.45 15.30
CA ILE A 538 -12.43 11.44 15.11
C ILE A 538 -11.72 11.64 16.44
N GLN A 539 -10.39 11.54 16.42
CA GLN A 539 -9.52 11.88 17.55
C GLN A 539 -8.78 13.18 17.18
N PRO A 540 -9.27 14.36 17.59
CA PRO A 540 -8.79 15.67 17.12
C PRO A 540 -7.42 16.10 17.66
N PHE A 541 -6.81 15.34 18.55
CA PHE A 541 -5.59 15.70 19.28
C PHE A 541 -4.37 16.08 18.40
N MET A 542 -4.35 15.70 17.11
CA MET A 542 -3.32 16.10 16.13
C MET A 542 -3.58 17.45 15.44
N PHE A 543 -4.78 18.03 15.53
CA PHE A 543 -5.16 19.22 14.75
C PHE A 543 -4.22 20.40 14.97
N ARG A 544 -3.77 20.62 16.22
CA ARG A 544 -2.87 21.73 16.58
C ARG A 544 -1.42 21.28 16.83
N GLY A 545 -1.14 19.98 16.77
CA GLY A 545 0.17 19.39 17.05
C GLY A 545 0.60 19.52 18.53
N PRO A 546 1.88 19.23 18.85
CA PRO A 546 2.41 19.32 20.20
C PRO A 546 2.49 20.75 20.72
N ARG A 547 1.88 21.05 21.87
CA ARG A 547 1.95 22.39 22.48
C ARG A 547 2.52 22.34 23.91
N ASN A 548 3.36 23.31 24.25
CA ASN A 548 3.77 23.57 25.63
C ASN A 548 2.64 24.30 26.40
N LYS A 549 2.87 24.57 27.69
CA LYS A 549 1.83 25.20 28.54
C LYS A 549 1.50 26.63 28.09
N GLU A 550 2.44 27.28 27.43
CA GLU A 550 2.36 28.64 26.90
C GLU A 550 1.73 28.68 25.48
N GLY A 551 1.41 27.53 24.89
CA GLY A 551 0.82 27.41 23.54
C GLY A 551 1.82 27.41 22.37
N GLY A 552 3.12 27.42 22.67
CA GLY A 552 4.21 27.25 21.69
C GLY A 552 4.34 25.80 21.21
N LEU A 553 4.82 25.60 19.99
CA LEU A 553 5.07 24.27 19.43
C LEU A 553 6.28 23.61 20.11
N VAL A 554 6.18 22.31 20.40
CA VAL A 554 7.26 21.55 21.08
C VAL A 554 8.17 20.94 20.02
N ALA A 555 9.21 21.69 19.65
CA ALA A 555 10.09 21.29 18.56
C ALA A 555 10.95 20.06 18.89
N GLU A 556 11.14 19.74 20.18
CA GLU A 556 11.89 18.57 20.65
C GLU A 556 11.20 17.24 20.38
N PHE A 557 9.94 17.25 19.91
CA PHE A 557 9.18 16.04 19.59
C PHE A 557 9.39 15.55 18.17
N PHE A 558 10.10 16.34 17.36
CA PHE A 558 10.37 16.02 15.96
C PHE A 558 11.78 15.45 15.79
N GLY A 559 11.93 14.61 14.77
CA GLY A 559 13.19 14.01 14.37
C GLY A 559 14.08 14.96 13.57
N PRO A 560 15.14 14.42 12.93
CA PRO A 560 16.13 15.20 12.19
C PRO A 560 15.57 16.04 11.05
N ASP A 561 14.47 15.60 10.44
CA ASP A 561 13.79 16.29 9.34
C ASP A 561 12.81 17.37 9.81
N CYS A 562 12.60 17.48 11.13
CA CYS A 562 11.69 18.43 11.77
C CYS A 562 10.20 18.24 11.43
N ILE A 563 9.82 17.13 10.80
CA ILE A 563 8.42 16.78 10.47
C ILE A 563 7.97 15.56 11.25
N HIS A 564 8.74 14.47 11.15
CA HIS A 564 8.33 13.20 11.72
C HIS A 564 8.59 13.19 13.22
N LEU A 565 7.75 12.48 13.96
CA LEU A 565 7.90 12.38 15.40
C LEU A 565 9.14 11.54 15.74
N ASN A 566 9.88 11.96 16.75
CA ASN A 566 10.89 11.11 17.40
C ASN A 566 10.26 10.30 18.55
N THR A 567 11.05 9.56 19.32
CA THR A 567 10.55 8.70 20.40
C THR A 567 9.73 9.44 21.45
N LEU A 568 10.04 10.72 21.74
CA LEU A 568 9.26 11.54 22.66
C LEU A 568 7.92 11.95 22.03
N GLY A 569 7.95 12.41 20.78
CA GLY A 569 6.74 12.78 20.03
C GLY A 569 5.79 11.60 19.88
N HIS A 570 6.32 10.41 19.56
CA HIS A 570 5.55 9.17 19.49
C HIS A 570 4.90 8.79 20.83
N ALA A 571 5.65 8.87 21.93
CA ALA A 571 5.12 8.58 23.26
C ALA A 571 3.98 9.55 23.65
N SER A 572 4.18 10.86 23.45
CA SER A 572 3.14 11.85 23.74
C SER A 572 1.92 11.72 22.83
N ALA A 573 2.11 11.41 21.54
CA ALA A 573 1.00 11.17 20.63
C ALA A 573 0.18 9.92 21.02
N ALA A 574 0.83 8.87 21.50
CA ALA A 574 0.15 7.67 22.00
C ALA A 574 -0.69 7.96 23.25
N THR A 575 -0.13 8.68 24.23
CA THR A 575 -0.86 9.13 25.42
C THR A 575 -2.08 9.96 25.04
N ALA A 576 -1.90 10.88 24.10
CA ALA A 576 -2.97 11.75 23.66
C ALA A 576 -4.07 10.99 22.92
N LEU A 577 -3.73 10.08 22.00
CA LEU A 577 -4.70 9.21 21.34
C LEU A 577 -5.52 8.44 22.39
N TRP A 578 -4.85 7.79 23.33
CA TRP A 578 -5.50 7.02 24.39
C TRP A 578 -6.47 7.88 25.20
N ASN A 579 -6.02 9.05 25.66
CA ASN A 579 -6.86 9.97 26.41
C ASN A 579 -8.07 10.44 25.59
N ASN A 580 -7.88 10.74 24.31
CA ASN A 580 -8.94 11.09 23.38
C ASN A 580 -9.96 9.96 23.21
N MET A 581 -9.53 8.71 23.18
CA MET A 581 -10.44 7.55 23.11
C MET A 581 -11.36 7.44 24.33
N LEU A 582 -10.98 8.00 25.48
CA LEU A 582 -11.78 8.02 26.72
C LEU A 582 -12.57 9.33 26.92
N GLU A 583 -12.27 10.37 26.14
CA GLU A 583 -12.96 11.67 26.22
C GLU A 583 -14.25 11.66 25.41
N PRO A 584 -15.38 12.15 25.97
CA PRO A 584 -16.64 12.24 25.24
C PRO A 584 -16.50 13.01 23.92
N VAL A 585 -17.14 12.51 22.86
CA VAL A 585 -17.28 13.24 21.59
C VAL A 585 -17.92 14.60 21.86
N GLY A 586 -17.32 15.66 21.33
CA GLY A 586 -17.69 17.06 21.61
C GLY A 586 -16.85 17.72 22.71
N ASN A 587 -16.17 16.94 23.56
CA ASN A 587 -15.28 17.44 24.61
C ASN A 587 -13.89 16.76 24.57
N LYS A 588 -13.47 16.34 23.37
CA LYS A 588 -12.14 15.75 23.13
C LYS A 588 -11.09 16.87 23.03
N SER A 589 -9.93 16.64 23.63
CA SER A 589 -8.78 17.52 23.54
C SER A 589 -8.24 17.56 22.11
N ASP A 590 -7.95 18.74 21.57
CA ASP A 590 -7.39 18.95 20.23
C ASP A 590 -5.90 19.38 20.25
N VAL A 591 -5.28 19.28 21.42
CA VAL A 591 -3.87 19.49 21.72
C VAL A 591 -3.36 18.36 22.60
N TRP A 592 -2.11 17.94 22.40
CA TRP A 592 -1.42 17.09 23.36
C TRP A 592 -0.33 17.86 24.11
N LEU A 593 -0.29 17.69 25.43
CA LEU A 593 0.66 18.34 26.33
C LEU A 593 1.90 17.47 26.52
N THR A 594 3.05 18.11 26.72
CA THR A 594 4.36 17.44 26.84
C THR A 594 4.50 16.46 28.01
N LYS A 595 3.64 16.58 29.03
CA LYS A 595 3.66 15.77 30.25
C LYS A 595 2.26 15.31 30.65
N ALA A 596 1.40 15.01 29.68
CA ALA A 596 0.09 14.43 29.97
C ALA A 596 0.26 13.05 30.61
N SER A 597 -0.51 12.77 31.67
CA SER A 597 -0.65 11.43 32.23
C SER A 597 -1.69 10.62 31.46
N LEU A 598 -1.60 9.30 31.50
CA LEU A 598 -2.63 8.41 30.97
C LEU A 598 -3.87 8.52 31.85
N LYS A 599 -5.03 8.67 31.21
CA LYS A 599 -6.33 8.54 31.86
C LYS A 599 -6.66 7.06 32.03
N CYS A 600 -7.26 6.71 33.15
CA CYS A 600 -7.80 5.39 33.37
C CYS A 600 -9.32 5.39 33.12
N PRO A 601 -9.89 4.35 32.48
CA PRO A 601 -11.33 4.14 32.44
C PRO A 601 -11.90 4.13 33.87
N THR A 602 -13.06 4.74 34.07
CA THR A 602 -13.74 4.76 35.38
C THR A 602 -15.02 3.93 35.31
N GLN A 603 -15.60 3.59 36.46
CA GLN A 603 -16.90 2.92 36.50
C GLN A 603 -18.01 3.74 35.79
N ALA A 604 -17.93 5.07 35.85
CA ALA A 604 -18.87 5.96 35.17
C ALA A 604 -18.62 6.06 33.66
N ARG A 605 -17.37 5.89 33.20
CA ARG A 605 -17.00 5.88 31.77
C ARG A 605 -16.01 4.75 31.47
N PRO A 606 -16.50 3.50 31.40
CA PRO A 606 -15.62 2.35 31.18
C PRO A 606 -15.31 2.11 29.69
N TYR A 607 -16.11 2.67 28.78
CA TYR A 607 -16.04 2.38 27.35
C TYR A 607 -15.27 3.43 26.56
N PHE A 608 -14.76 3.04 25.39
CA PHE A 608 -14.29 4.04 24.43
C PHE A 608 -15.45 4.95 24.00
N ALA A 609 -15.17 6.24 23.97
CA ALA A 609 -16.15 7.26 23.66
C ALA A 609 -16.52 7.23 22.16
N THR A 610 -17.79 6.97 21.90
CA THR A 610 -18.46 7.09 20.60
C THR A 610 -19.47 8.22 20.65
N LYS A 611 -20.00 8.64 19.51
CA LYS A 611 -21.08 9.63 19.47
C LYS A 611 -22.27 9.18 20.34
N THR A 612 -22.65 7.91 20.24
CA THR A 612 -23.78 7.32 20.96
C THR A 612 -23.62 7.36 22.48
N ASN A 613 -22.47 6.95 23.04
CA ASN A 613 -22.30 6.88 24.50
C ASN A 613 -21.79 8.19 25.12
N SER A 614 -21.47 9.21 24.31
CA SER A 614 -20.99 10.51 24.81
C SER A 614 -22.11 11.43 25.29
N HIS A 615 -23.35 11.25 24.81
CA HIS A 615 -24.50 12.06 25.21
C HIS A 615 -25.15 11.62 26.54
N VAL A 616 -24.86 10.39 27.00
CA VAL A 616 -25.50 9.76 28.17
C VAL A 616 -25.13 10.45 29.49
N VAL A 617 -24.04 11.22 29.53
CA VAL A 617 -23.55 11.85 30.79
C VAL A 617 -24.16 13.23 31.04
N THR A 618 -24.76 13.89 30.06
CA THR A 618 -25.43 15.19 30.27
C THR A 618 -26.77 15.08 30.99
N GLY A 619 -27.40 13.89 31.01
CA GLY A 619 -28.69 13.66 31.65
C GLY A 619 -28.63 13.08 33.06
N MET A 620 -27.44 12.71 33.56
CA MET A 620 -27.29 12.05 34.88
C MET A 620 -26.79 12.98 35.99
N LEU A 621 -26.62 14.27 35.72
CA LEU A 621 -26.21 15.30 36.69
C LEU A 621 -27.24 16.43 36.84
N THR A 622 -28.46 16.23 36.36
CA THR A 622 -29.60 17.13 36.62
C THR A 622 -30.84 16.29 36.92
N ASP A 623 -30.77 15.49 37.99
CA ASP A 623 -31.99 15.15 38.74
C ASP A 623 -32.21 16.28 39.74
N ASP A 624 -32.60 17.44 39.23
CA ASP A 624 -33.48 18.34 39.95
C ASP A 624 -34.82 18.23 39.22
N GLU A 625 -35.82 17.74 39.95
CA GLU A 625 -37.22 17.72 39.53
C GLU A 625 -37.64 19.11 39.05
N GLU A 626 -37.81 19.31 37.74
CA GLU A 626 -38.71 20.35 37.24
C GLU A 626 -39.54 19.82 36.07
N ASP A 627 -40.76 19.46 36.44
CA ASP A 627 -41.89 19.13 35.60
C ASP A 627 -42.07 20.21 34.51
N SER A 628 -41.72 19.88 33.27
CA SER A 628 -42.03 20.71 32.10
C SER A 628 -42.54 19.84 30.95
N SER A 629 -43.75 19.36 31.16
CA SER A 629 -44.64 18.88 30.10
C SER A 629 -45.00 20.01 29.12
N LEU A 630 -44.10 20.31 28.17
CA LEU A 630 -44.49 21.07 26.97
C LEU A 630 -45.09 20.11 25.92
N GLY A 631 -46.29 19.62 26.24
CA GLY A 631 -47.18 19.01 25.24
C GLY A 631 -47.57 20.08 24.22
N MET A 632 -46.96 20.04 23.03
CA MET A 632 -47.35 20.91 21.92
C MET A 632 -48.81 20.58 21.56
N PRO A 633 -49.74 21.57 21.55
CA PRO A 633 -51.14 21.30 21.24
C PRO A 633 -51.24 20.65 19.85
N THR A 634 -52.02 19.59 19.74
CA THR A 634 -52.25 18.84 18.49
C THR A 634 -52.63 19.73 17.30
N GLY A 635 -53.20 20.93 17.54
CA GLY A 635 -53.47 21.93 16.50
C GLY A 635 -52.21 22.56 15.86
N ALA A 636 -51.11 22.74 16.60
CA ALA A 636 -49.89 23.37 16.10
C ALA A 636 -49.07 22.43 15.20
N ALA A 637 -49.04 21.13 15.53
CA ALA A 637 -48.36 20.13 14.71
C ALA A 637 -49.05 19.94 13.34
N VAL A 638 -50.38 20.01 13.32
CA VAL A 638 -51.19 19.95 12.09
C VAL A 638 -50.98 21.22 11.24
N ALA A 639 -50.92 22.40 11.85
CA ALA A 639 -50.66 23.64 11.13
C ALA A 639 -49.28 23.62 10.43
N ILE A 640 -48.23 23.14 11.11
CA ILE A 640 -46.88 23.04 10.55
C ILE A 640 -46.83 22.01 9.41
N ALA A 641 -47.50 20.87 9.56
CA ALA A 641 -47.57 19.85 8.51
C ALA A 641 -48.33 20.35 7.25
N VAL A 642 -49.41 21.11 7.43
CA VAL A 642 -50.17 21.70 6.32
C VAL A 642 -49.35 22.78 5.59
N VAL A 643 -48.61 23.61 6.31
CA VAL A 643 -47.74 24.64 5.72
C VAL A 643 -46.59 23.99 4.93
N LEU A 644 -45.93 22.97 5.50
CA LEU A 644 -44.87 22.24 4.81
C LEU A 644 -45.40 21.51 3.56
N GLY A 645 -46.59 20.90 3.65
CA GLY A 645 -47.26 20.29 2.51
C GLY A 645 -47.57 21.29 1.39
N ALA A 646 -48.09 22.46 1.73
CA ALA A 646 -48.39 23.52 0.76
C ALA A 646 -47.13 24.05 0.06
N VAL A 647 -46.01 24.18 0.79
CA VAL A 647 -44.72 24.62 0.23
C VAL A 647 -44.17 23.57 -0.75
N VAL A 648 -44.23 22.29 -0.41
CA VAL A 648 -43.77 21.20 -1.29
C VAL A 648 -44.62 21.13 -2.57
N ILE A 649 -45.95 21.30 -2.45
CA ILE A 649 -46.85 21.36 -3.60
C ILE A 649 -46.56 22.59 -4.47
N GLY A 650 -46.29 23.75 -3.87
CA GLY A 650 -45.89 24.96 -4.58
C GLY A 650 -44.60 24.78 -5.38
N ILE A 651 -43.58 24.13 -4.80
CA ILE A 651 -42.32 23.82 -5.47
C ILE A 651 -42.53 22.82 -6.62
N MET A 652 -43.34 21.78 -6.41
CA MET A 652 -43.67 20.81 -7.45
C MET A 652 -44.39 21.46 -8.64
N LEU A 653 -45.37 22.34 -8.38
CA LEU A 653 -46.10 23.06 -9.42
C LEU A 653 -45.20 24.06 -10.16
N PHE A 654 -44.27 24.72 -9.47
CA PHE A 654 -43.29 25.61 -10.09
C PHE A 654 -42.33 24.85 -11.02
N VAL A 655 -41.82 23.70 -10.58
CA VAL A 655 -40.95 22.83 -11.41
C VAL A 655 -41.72 22.25 -12.60
N TRP A 656 -42.98 21.86 -12.41
CA TRP A 656 -43.83 21.33 -13.49
C TRP A 656 -44.15 22.40 -14.53
N LYS A 657 -44.51 23.62 -14.10
CA LYS A 657 -44.74 24.76 -14.99
C LYS A 657 -43.47 25.17 -15.75
N SER A 658 -42.31 25.15 -15.08
CA SER A 658 -41.00 25.42 -15.70
C SER A 658 -40.63 24.38 -16.78
N ARG A 659 -41.02 23.11 -16.61
CA ARG A 659 -40.76 22.05 -17.61
C ARG A 659 -41.68 22.11 -18.81
N ASN A 660 -42.93 22.57 -18.66
CA ASN A 660 -43.89 22.70 -19.76
C ASN A 660 -43.77 23.99 -20.59
N SER A 661 -43.00 24.98 -20.12
CA SER A 661 -42.81 26.26 -20.85
C SER A 661 -41.56 26.32 -21.74
N ARG A 662 -40.87 25.20 -22.01
CA ARG A 662 -39.76 25.18 -22.99
C ARG A 662 -40.28 24.76 -24.38
N PRO A 663 -40.29 25.65 -25.39
CA PRO A 663 -40.50 25.24 -26.77
C PRO A 663 -39.28 24.44 -27.23
N ARG A 664 -39.54 23.29 -27.83
CA ARG A 664 -38.56 22.44 -28.48
C ARG A 664 -38.30 23.02 -29.87
N ASN A 665 -37.15 23.67 -30.08
CA ASN A 665 -36.40 23.69 -31.35
C ASN A 665 -35.09 24.50 -31.25
N GLU A 666 -34.12 24.07 -32.07
CA GLU A 666 -32.81 24.67 -32.36
C GLU A 666 -31.63 24.29 -31.45
N VAL A 667 -31.14 23.07 -31.68
CA VAL A 667 -29.72 22.76 -31.62
C VAL A 667 -29.16 23.05 -33.02
N ILE A 668 -28.28 24.06 -33.17
CA ILE A 668 -27.24 24.13 -34.24
C ILE A 668 -26.19 25.20 -33.87
N ARG A 669 -24.93 24.75 -33.85
CA ARG A 669 -23.64 25.47 -34.06
C ARG A 669 -23.27 26.66 -33.18
N LEU A 670 -22.23 26.48 -32.36
CA LEU A 670 -21.14 27.46 -32.23
C LEU A 670 -19.78 26.74 -32.07
N ILE A 671 -19.06 26.61 -33.19
CA ILE A 671 -17.59 26.57 -33.25
C ILE A 671 -17.19 27.89 -33.94
N PRO A 672 -16.26 28.68 -33.39
CA PRO A 672 -15.55 29.67 -34.17
C PRO A 672 -14.08 29.27 -34.33
N THR A 673 -13.72 28.90 -35.55
CA THR A 673 -12.36 29.04 -36.08
C THR A 673 -12.23 30.40 -36.78
N SER A 674 -11.23 31.21 -36.45
CA SER A 674 -10.66 32.14 -37.42
C SER A 674 -9.19 32.42 -37.13
N HIS A 675 -8.36 32.06 -38.10
CA HIS A 675 -7.02 32.61 -38.30
C HIS A 675 -7.14 33.99 -38.96
N ALA A 676 -6.30 34.94 -38.56
CA ALA A 676 -5.79 35.97 -39.45
C ALA A 676 -4.37 36.40 -39.01
N ARG A 677 -3.41 36.25 -39.94
CA ARG A 677 -2.06 36.85 -39.91
C ARG A 677 -2.13 38.34 -40.27
N PRO A 678 -1.07 39.13 -40.01
CA PRO A 678 -0.76 40.31 -40.81
C PRO A 678 0.23 39.98 -41.97
N ARG A 679 0.02 40.65 -43.12
CA ARG A 679 0.99 40.89 -44.22
C ARG A 679 1.80 42.15 -43.86
N ILE A 680 3.02 42.45 -44.33
CA ILE A 680 3.78 42.13 -45.56
C ILE A 680 5.20 41.73 -45.16
#